data_AF-A0AAV0DTT3-F1
#
_entry.id   AF-A0AAV0DTT3-F1
#
_cell.length_a   1.000
_cell.length_b   1.000
_cell.length_c   1.000
_cell.angle_alpha   90.00
_cell.angle_beta   90.00
_cell.angle_gamma   90.00
#
_symmetry.space_group_name_H-M   'P 1'
#
loop_
_entity.id
_entity.type
_entity.pdbx_description
1 polymer ?
#
loop_
_entity_poly.entity_id
_entity_poly.type
_entity_poly.pdbx_seq_one_letter_code
_entity_poly.pdbx_strand_id
1 'polypeptide(L)'
;MRLSLFSSIVASYKSPVSTPTLIKFNPQLVFLNTFYPHLRRSSATAATGSDCAITKNSAGMASASSKLAVVGNPKLIPRELDEVVGIARKCWIKFKKEATFGMYTPFLVCLAAGNLKLETFRHCVAQDAYFLNPFAQAFEVAEDCAEDDDAKIGINELKKITLNKLRMHDSFVQEWGIDPVKDTSVNPGTTKCIEFLLATASGKIEGVKASGKLVTPFEKTKLSAYTLGAMTPCMSLYAYIGKELQRVIDGESNHPYRKWIESYSSDSFQAFALQTEELLDKLSVSLTGEELDIIEKLYYQGIKLEIDFFLAQPLVQKSVVPLYGEPNLEKRHLMMFTDFDLTCTTIDSSAILAEIAIITAPKSDQSQTENQIARMTSGDLKNTWGVLSKNYTEDYEQCIENILVTEKVEKFDFEGLRKALEQLSEFEKGANLAVVESGVLKGLNLEDIKRAGERLMLQDGCVNFFQTLSVRRKDDKVNADVHVLSYCWCGDLIRSTFSSGGLRDVMKVHANELIYEESLCTGEMVRKVESPIDKLQAFSAILQQQQEKFGGGGSGNDEEEKKLTVYIGDSVGDLLCLLEADVGIVLGSSLSLRRLGNHFGVRFVPLFPGVVEKQKEYVERDPSSSSTTWKGLSGILYTASGWAEIHAFLLGS
;
A
#
# COMPACT_ATOMS: atom_id res chain seq x y z
N MET A 1 3.24 -8.08 19.07
CA MET A 1 2.57 -7.05 18.23
C MET A 1 1.25 -7.53 17.58
N ARG A 2 0.83 -8.79 17.77
CA ARG A 2 -0.42 -9.37 17.22
C ARG A 2 -1.69 -9.18 18.07
N LEU A 3 -1.56 -8.79 19.35
CA LEU A 3 -2.71 -8.64 20.28
C LEU A 3 -2.84 -7.27 20.96
N SER A 4 -1.96 -6.29 20.65
CA SER A 4 -1.94 -5.00 21.38
C SER A 4 -2.96 -3.96 20.88
N LEU A 5 -3.59 -4.15 19.72
CA LEU A 5 -4.44 -3.12 19.10
C LEU A 5 -5.78 -2.89 19.82
N PHE A 6 -6.26 -3.85 20.62
CA PHE A 6 -7.54 -3.71 21.34
C PHE A 6 -7.40 -3.20 22.78
N SER A 7 -6.29 -3.51 23.46
CA SER A 7 -6.05 -3.08 24.86
C SER A 7 -5.90 -1.55 24.97
N SER A 8 -5.28 -0.91 23.97
CA SER A 8 -5.09 0.55 23.96
C SER A 8 -6.38 1.36 23.72
N ILE A 9 -7.44 0.77 23.16
CA ILE A 9 -8.69 1.48 22.87
C ILE A 9 -9.59 1.59 24.11
N VAL A 10 -9.41 0.74 25.12
CA VAL A 10 -10.21 0.76 26.36
C VAL A 10 -9.51 1.49 27.52
N ALA A 11 -8.18 1.68 27.47
CA ALA A 11 -7.41 2.17 28.62
C ALA A 11 -6.93 3.64 28.58
N SER A 12 -7.09 4.40 27.48
CA SER A 12 -6.54 5.77 27.39
C SER A 12 -7.59 6.87 27.32
N TYR A 13 -8.26 7.11 28.45
CA TYR A 13 -8.76 8.45 28.81
C TYR A 13 -7.79 9.07 29.84
N LYS A 14 -6.73 9.74 29.37
CA LYS A 14 -6.08 10.95 29.95
C LYS A 14 -4.69 11.25 29.34
N SER A 15 -4.66 12.27 28.47
CA SER A 15 -3.57 13.25 28.21
C SER A 15 -2.31 12.88 27.37
N PRO A 16 -1.70 13.84 26.61
CA PRO A 16 -0.93 13.55 25.38
C PRO A 16 0.55 14.00 25.37
N VAL A 17 1.38 13.44 24.45
CA VAL A 17 2.49 14.08 23.70
C VAL A 17 2.66 13.37 22.33
N SER A 18 3.31 14.03 21.36
CA SER A 18 3.10 14.18 19.91
C SER A 18 3.87 13.30 18.90
N THR A 19 3.31 13.25 17.66
CA THR A 19 3.77 12.77 16.30
C THR A 19 3.31 11.38 15.81
N PRO A 20 3.12 11.15 14.49
CA PRO A 20 2.40 11.92 13.46
C PRO A 20 1.06 11.25 13.03
N THR A 21 0.25 12.01 12.31
CA THR A 21 -1.20 11.88 12.06
C THR A 21 -1.66 10.55 11.41
N LEU A 22 -2.22 9.66 12.23
CA LEU A 22 -3.14 8.59 11.80
C LEU A 22 -4.58 9.13 11.83
N ILE A 23 -5.31 8.97 10.72
CA ILE A 23 -6.75 9.24 10.62
C ILE A 23 -7.45 8.52 11.78
N LYS A 24 -8.08 9.29 12.68
CA LYS A 24 -8.79 8.77 13.86
C LYS A 24 -9.99 7.94 13.41
N PHE A 25 -9.85 6.62 13.47
CA PHE A 25 -10.92 5.66 13.27
C PHE A 25 -11.76 5.55 14.55
N ASN A 26 -13.09 5.68 14.45
CA ASN A 26 -14.01 5.51 15.58
C ASN A 26 -14.74 4.15 15.44
N PRO A 27 -14.37 3.09 16.19
CA PRO A 27 -14.94 1.75 16.03
C PRO A 27 -16.41 1.66 16.44
N GLN A 28 -16.92 2.59 17.26
CA GLN A 28 -18.30 2.54 17.76
C GLN A 28 -19.33 3.02 16.72
N LEU A 29 -18.93 3.80 15.71
CA LEU A 29 -19.86 4.31 14.69
C LEU A 29 -20.14 3.30 13.57
N VAL A 30 -19.32 2.27 13.38
CA VAL A 30 -19.47 1.28 12.30
C VAL A 30 -20.58 0.25 12.62
N PHE A 31 -20.93 0.05 13.89
CA PHE A 31 -21.91 -0.97 14.29
C PHE A 31 -23.34 -0.44 14.53
N LEU A 32 -23.51 0.84 14.90
CA LEU A 32 -24.83 1.40 15.21
C LEU A 32 -25.74 1.56 13.97
N ASN A 33 -25.17 1.69 12.77
CA ASN A 33 -25.96 1.78 11.53
C ASN A 33 -26.34 0.41 10.93
N THR A 34 -25.90 -0.70 11.53
CA THR A 34 -25.92 -2.02 10.88
C THR A 34 -27.03 -2.95 11.38
N PHE A 35 -27.89 -2.51 12.32
CA PHE A 35 -28.90 -3.37 12.95
C PHE A 35 -30.33 -2.81 13.12
N TYR A 36 -30.71 -1.71 12.45
CA TYR A 36 -32.12 -1.27 12.42
C TYR A 36 -32.66 -1.12 10.98
N PRO A 37 -33.48 -2.06 10.48
CA PRO A 37 -34.32 -1.82 9.32
C PRO A 37 -35.69 -1.29 9.78
N HIS A 38 -36.15 -0.23 9.11
CA HIS A 38 -37.49 0.39 9.17
C HIS A 38 -37.74 1.51 10.20
N LEU A 39 -37.75 2.75 9.70
CA LEU A 39 -38.87 3.68 9.91
C LEU A 39 -39.02 4.59 8.68
N ARG A 40 -40.17 4.45 8.01
CA ARG A 40 -40.59 5.23 6.85
C ARG A 40 -40.89 6.69 7.22
N ARG A 41 -40.70 7.54 6.22
CA ARG A 41 -41.21 8.92 6.06
C ARG A 41 -42.61 9.14 6.65
N SER A 42 -42.80 10.28 7.31
CA SER A 42 -43.99 11.11 7.15
C SER A 42 -43.64 12.60 7.29
N SER A 43 -44.27 13.38 6.42
CA SER A 43 -44.24 14.82 6.19
C SER A 43 -44.95 15.64 7.29
N ALA A 44 -44.53 16.91 7.49
CA ALA A 44 -45.38 18.11 7.26
C ALA A 44 -44.79 19.43 7.84
N THR A 45 -44.66 20.42 6.94
CA THR A 45 -45.03 21.87 7.04
C THR A 45 -44.50 22.83 8.12
N ALA A 46 -43.67 23.78 7.66
CA ALA A 46 -43.83 25.26 7.60
C ALA A 46 -44.22 26.11 8.84
N ALA A 47 -43.41 27.16 9.11
CA ALA A 47 -43.77 28.57 9.42
C ALA A 47 -42.54 29.31 10.03
N THR A 48 -41.82 30.20 9.32
CA THR A 48 -41.93 31.70 9.22
C THR A 48 -41.42 32.53 10.42
N GLY A 49 -40.58 33.54 10.10
CA GLY A 49 -40.29 34.78 10.88
C GLY A 49 -38.79 34.94 11.22
N SER A 50 -37.99 35.81 10.57
CA SER A 50 -37.92 37.29 10.70
C SER A 50 -37.65 37.72 12.16
N ASP A 51 -36.68 38.53 12.57
CA ASP A 51 -35.97 39.64 11.93
C ASP A 51 -34.65 40.00 12.66
N CYS A 52 -33.83 40.77 11.93
CA CYS A 52 -32.77 41.72 12.31
C CYS A 52 -33.16 42.60 13.55
N ALA A 53 -32.33 43.28 14.35
CA ALA A 53 -31.03 43.93 14.18
C ALA A 53 -30.60 44.60 15.52
N ILE A 54 -29.45 45.32 15.50
CA ILE A 54 -29.11 46.55 16.29
C ILE A 54 -28.70 46.34 17.77
N THR A 55 -27.68 46.97 18.39
CA THR A 55 -26.52 47.84 18.04
C THR A 55 -25.68 48.08 19.32
N LYS A 56 -24.37 48.32 19.13
CA LYS A 56 -23.48 49.36 19.74
C LYS A 56 -23.18 49.45 21.26
N ASN A 57 -21.86 49.66 21.48
CA ASN A 57 -21.19 50.62 22.39
C ASN A 57 -21.28 50.39 23.91
N SER A 58 -20.32 50.75 24.77
CA SER A 58 -18.94 51.26 24.69
C SER A 58 -18.42 51.42 26.13
N ALA A 59 -17.13 51.17 26.35
CA ALA A 59 -16.18 51.80 27.30
C ALA A 59 -16.55 52.13 28.78
N GLY A 60 -15.68 51.72 29.71
CA GLY A 60 -15.61 52.25 31.09
C GLY A 60 -14.38 51.80 31.90
N MET A 61 -13.40 52.71 32.05
CA MET A 61 -12.33 52.80 33.06
C MET A 61 -12.86 52.66 34.51
N ALA A 62 -12.15 52.40 35.61
CA ALA A 62 -10.77 52.13 36.01
C ALA A 62 -10.77 51.78 37.54
N SER A 63 -9.65 51.26 38.03
CA SER A 63 -9.09 51.41 39.40
C SER A 63 -9.18 50.29 40.46
N ALA A 64 -7.99 50.06 41.04
CA ALA A 64 -7.65 49.72 42.42
C ALA A 64 -7.75 48.26 42.97
N SER A 65 -6.64 47.53 42.79
CA SER A 65 -5.83 46.84 43.80
C SER A 65 -6.48 46.27 45.08
N SER A 66 -6.54 44.93 45.23
CA SER A 66 -5.57 44.14 46.02
C SER A 66 -6.11 42.76 46.44
N LYS A 67 -5.24 41.73 46.28
CA LYS A 67 -5.19 40.40 46.94
C LYS A 67 -6.37 39.42 46.75
N LEU A 68 -6.13 38.37 45.95
CA LEU A 68 -6.06 36.95 46.38
C LEU A 68 -5.68 36.10 45.14
N ALA A 69 -4.57 35.37 45.23
CA ALA A 69 -4.12 34.48 44.14
C ALA A 69 -4.86 33.15 44.22
N VAL A 70 -5.79 32.92 43.29
CA VAL A 70 -6.37 31.60 42.96
C VAL A 70 -6.62 31.55 41.45
N VAL A 71 -6.27 30.41 40.83
CA VAL A 71 -6.58 29.95 39.46
C VAL A 71 -5.78 30.58 38.30
N GLY A 72 -4.64 29.97 37.99
CA GLY A 72 -4.04 30.04 36.66
C GLY A 72 -4.76 29.07 35.73
N ASN A 73 -5.69 29.59 34.93
CA ASN A 73 -6.29 28.89 33.80
C ASN A 73 -5.17 28.59 32.78
N PRO A 74 -4.92 27.34 32.36
CA PRO A 74 -3.96 27.07 31.30
C PRO A 74 -4.46 27.73 30.02
N LYS A 75 -3.58 28.53 29.39
CA LYS A 75 -3.77 29.09 28.06
C LYS A 75 -4.40 28.03 27.16
N LEU A 76 -5.59 28.31 26.64
CA LEU A 76 -6.15 27.58 25.51
C LEU A 76 -5.11 27.63 24.39
N ILE A 77 -4.42 26.51 24.21
CA ILE A 77 -3.65 26.22 23.02
C ILE A 77 -4.67 26.30 21.87
N PRO A 78 -4.45 27.14 20.84
CA PRO A 78 -5.32 27.13 19.67
C PRO A 78 -5.36 25.70 19.13
N ARG A 79 -6.57 25.14 19.00
CA ARG A 79 -6.77 23.91 18.23
C ARG A 79 -6.10 24.13 16.88
N GLU A 80 -5.15 23.26 16.52
CA GLU A 80 -4.64 23.15 15.15
C GLU A 80 -5.87 23.19 14.22
N LEU A 81 -5.91 24.19 13.35
CA LEU A 81 -6.84 24.19 12.24
C LEU A 81 -6.60 22.89 11.48
N ASP A 82 -7.63 22.06 11.33
CA ASP A 82 -7.64 21.01 10.31
C ASP A 82 -7.24 21.69 8.99
N GLU A 83 -6.01 21.46 8.51
CA GLU A 83 -5.58 21.96 7.22
C GLU A 83 -6.58 21.45 6.19
N VAL A 84 -7.29 22.37 5.53
CA VAL A 84 -8.17 22.04 4.41
C VAL A 84 -7.25 21.55 3.30
N VAL A 85 -7.04 20.24 3.23
CA VAL A 85 -6.22 19.61 2.19
C VAL A 85 -6.84 19.93 0.83
N GLY A 86 -6.07 20.61 -0.03
CA GLY A 86 -6.48 20.97 -1.39
C GLY A 86 -6.75 19.76 -2.29
N ILE A 87 -7.40 19.99 -3.44
CA ILE A 87 -7.76 18.93 -4.38
C ILE A 87 -6.52 18.26 -4.97
N ALA A 88 -5.45 19.03 -5.24
CA ALA A 88 -4.21 18.51 -5.79
C ALA A 88 -3.58 17.48 -4.84
N ARG A 89 -3.44 17.86 -3.56
CA ARG A 89 -2.90 16.97 -2.52
C ARG A 89 -3.80 15.76 -2.27
N LYS A 90 -5.12 15.92 -2.30
CA LYS A 90 -6.08 14.80 -2.23
C LYS A 90 -5.89 13.82 -3.38
N CYS A 91 -5.78 14.31 -4.62
CA CYS A 91 -5.54 13.48 -5.79
C CYS A 91 -4.20 12.76 -5.69
N TRP A 92 -3.13 13.46 -5.31
CA TRP A 92 -1.82 12.85 -5.11
C TRP A 92 -1.87 11.71 -4.09
N ILE A 93 -2.47 11.93 -2.92
CA ILE A 93 -2.61 10.89 -1.89
C ILE A 93 -3.41 9.69 -2.43
N LYS A 94 -4.52 9.95 -3.15
CA LYS A 94 -5.41 8.91 -3.69
C LYS A 94 -4.72 8.06 -4.77
N PHE A 95 -3.89 8.68 -5.60
CA PHE A 95 -3.27 8.03 -6.77
C PHE A 95 -1.77 7.75 -6.62
N LYS A 96 -1.18 8.03 -5.46
CA LYS A 96 0.23 7.75 -5.15
C LYS A 96 0.63 6.30 -5.45
N LYS A 97 -0.30 5.36 -5.32
CA LYS A 97 -0.09 3.95 -5.69
C LYS A 97 0.31 3.77 -7.15
N GLU A 98 -0.22 4.58 -8.06
CA GLU A 98 0.16 4.53 -9.48
C GLU A 98 1.60 5.00 -9.67
N ALA A 99 2.03 6.05 -8.96
CA ALA A 99 3.44 6.47 -8.94
C ALA A 99 4.38 5.34 -8.47
N THR A 100 3.90 4.45 -7.59
CA THR A 100 4.66 3.27 -7.16
C THR A 100 4.87 2.30 -8.33
N PHE A 101 3.87 2.06 -9.17
CA PHE A 101 4.05 1.28 -10.40
C PHE A 101 5.06 1.91 -11.35
N GLY A 102 5.05 3.24 -11.48
CA GLY A 102 6.06 3.99 -12.23
C GLY A 102 7.49 3.65 -11.81
N MET A 103 7.77 3.67 -10.50
CA MET A 103 9.11 3.38 -9.95
C MET A 103 9.64 2.00 -10.35
N TYR A 104 8.75 1.00 -10.46
CA TYR A 104 9.10 -0.38 -10.82
C TYR A 104 9.01 -0.67 -12.32
N THR A 105 8.89 0.36 -13.16
CA THR A 105 9.07 0.18 -14.60
C THR A 105 10.51 -0.28 -14.89
N PRO A 106 10.71 -1.17 -15.88
CA PRO A 106 12.06 -1.61 -16.28
C PRO A 106 13.00 -0.45 -16.60
N PHE A 107 12.46 0.62 -17.20
CA PHE A 107 13.20 1.84 -17.51
C PHE A 107 13.77 2.50 -16.25
N LEU A 108 12.93 2.80 -15.25
CA LEU A 108 13.38 3.48 -14.02
C LEU A 108 14.27 2.60 -13.15
N VAL A 109 14.01 1.30 -13.06
CA VAL A 109 14.89 0.37 -12.33
C VAL A 109 16.29 0.31 -12.97
N CYS A 110 16.39 0.20 -14.30
CA CYS A 110 17.68 0.23 -14.99
C CYS A 110 18.37 1.60 -14.88
N LEU A 111 17.59 2.69 -14.90
CA LEU A 111 18.11 4.06 -14.74
C LEU A 111 18.69 4.25 -13.34
N ALA A 112 17.98 3.81 -12.31
CA ALA A 112 18.41 3.84 -10.91
C ALA A 112 19.65 2.97 -10.65
N ALA A 113 19.77 1.86 -11.37
CA ALA A 113 20.92 0.97 -11.30
C ALA A 113 22.14 1.50 -12.07
N GLY A 114 22.01 2.59 -12.82
CA GLY A 114 23.09 3.16 -13.64
C GLY A 114 23.45 2.32 -14.86
N ASN A 115 22.68 1.27 -15.17
CA ASN A 115 22.97 0.34 -16.27
C ASN A 115 21.94 0.34 -17.41
N LEU A 116 20.99 1.30 -17.37
CA LEU A 116 20.19 1.67 -18.55
C LEU A 116 21.13 1.93 -19.73
N LYS A 117 20.82 1.40 -20.91
CA LYS A 117 21.60 1.71 -22.11
C LYS A 117 21.37 3.16 -22.52
N LEU A 118 22.45 3.84 -22.89
CA LEU A 118 22.41 5.25 -23.27
C LEU A 118 21.47 5.52 -24.46
N GLU A 119 21.32 4.56 -25.38
CA GLU A 119 20.36 4.64 -26.48
C GLU A 119 18.91 4.73 -25.99
N THR A 120 18.51 3.86 -25.05
CA THR A 120 17.18 3.92 -24.43
C THR A 120 16.97 5.26 -23.69
N PHE A 121 17.98 5.74 -22.97
CA PHE A 121 17.90 7.04 -22.30
C PHE A 121 17.72 8.19 -23.30
N ARG A 122 18.51 8.20 -24.37
CA ARG A 122 18.41 9.18 -25.47
C ARG A 122 17.04 9.15 -26.12
N HIS A 123 16.47 7.97 -26.37
CA HIS A 123 15.14 7.84 -26.92
C HIS A 123 14.09 8.47 -25.99
N CYS A 124 14.16 8.22 -24.68
CA CYS A 124 13.26 8.82 -23.69
C CYS A 124 13.34 10.35 -23.71
N VAL A 125 14.56 10.91 -23.68
CA VAL A 125 14.78 12.36 -23.74
C VAL A 125 14.28 12.95 -25.08
N ALA A 126 14.41 12.21 -26.18
CA ALA A 126 13.88 12.63 -27.47
C ALA A 126 12.34 12.63 -27.51
N GLN A 127 11.70 11.66 -26.86
CA GLN A 127 10.25 11.64 -26.71
C GLN A 127 9.74 12.80 -25.86
N ASP A 128 10.47 13.17 -24.80
CA ASP A 128 10.15 14.32 -23.93
C ASP A 128 10.05 15.64 -24.72
N ALA A 129 10.87 15.81 -25.77
CA ALA A 129 10.87 17.01 -26.60
C ALA A 129 9.53 17.27 -27.32
N TYR A 130 8.75 16.21 -27.62
CA TYR A 130 7.44 16.36 -28.24
C TYR A 130 6.40 17.00 -27.31
N PHE A 131 6.64 17.05 -26.00
CA PHE A 131 5.74 17.71 -25.05
C PHE A 131 5.88 19.24 -25.05
N LEU A 132 6.96 19.81 -25.62
CA LEU A 132 7.21 21.25 -25.58
C LEU A 132 6.05 22.07 -26.17
N ASN A 133 5.61 21.73 -27.39
CA ASN A 133 4.53 22.46 -28.06
C ASN A 133 3.14 22.20 -27.44
N PRO A 134 2.75 20.95 -27.14
CA PRO A 134 1.49 20.67 -26.44
C PRO A 134 1.38 21.34 -25.07
N PHE A 135 2.42 21.33 -24.26
CA PHE A 135 2.41 22.04 -22.96
C PHE A 135 2.30 23.54 -23.14
N ALA A 136 3.02 24.13 -24.11
CA ALA A 136 2.90 25.56 -24.40
C ALA A 136 1.46 25.95 -24.74
N GLN A 137 0.81 25.17 -25.62
CA GLN A 137 -0.58 25.39 -26.02
C GLN A 137 -1.55 25.20 -24.85
N ALA A 138 -1.39 24.14 -24.06
CA ALA A 138 -2.24 23.89 -22.90
C ALA A 138 -2.16 25.03 -21.88
N PHE A 139 -0.94 25.54 -21.59
CA PHE A 139 -0.78 26.70 -20.71
C PHE A 139 -1.37 27.98 -21.30
N GLU A 140 -1.25 28.23 -22.61
CA GLU A 140 -1.88 29.38 -23.26
C GLU A 140 -3.40 29.34 -23.10
N VAL A 141 -4.00 28.18 -23.34
CA VAL A 141 -5.44 28.01 -23.16
C VAL A 141 -5.83 28.15 -21.69
N ALA A 142 -5.08 27.59 -20.76
CA ALA A 142 -5.35 27.72 -19.33
C ALA A 142 -5.25 29.18 -18.86
N GLU A 143 -4.26 29.94 -19.35
CA GLU A 143 -4.06 31.36 -19.06
C GLU A 143 -5.22 32.21 -19.62
N ASP A 144 -5.57 32.02 -20.90
CA ASP A 144 -6.69 32.71 -21.55
C ASP A 144 -8.05 32.42 -20.90
N CYS A 145 -8.16 31.26 -20.25
CA CYS A 145 -9.37 30.80 -19.59
C CYS A 145 -9.43 31.17 -18.10
N ALA A 146 -8.34 31.62 -17.48
CA ALA A 146 -8.35 32.09 -16.10
C ALA A 146 -8.96 33.49 -16.01
N GLU A 147 -9.86 33.72 -15.05
CA GLU A 147 -10.41 35.07 -14.81
C GLU A 147 -9.50 35.94 -13.94
N ASP A 148 -8.94 35.35 -12.87
CA ASP A 148 -8.14 36.01 -11.86
C ASP A 148 -6.74 36.36 -12.39
N ASP A 149 -6.34 37.63 -12.28
CA ASP A 149 -5.06 38.10 -12.82
C ASP A 149 -3.87 37.46 -12.10
N ASP A 150 -3.97 37.22 -10.79
CA ASP A 150 -2.94 36.49 -10.05
C ASP A 150 -2.81 35.04 -10.55
N ALA A 151 -3.92 34.37 -10.88
CA ALA A 151 -3.91 33.05 -11.49
C ALA A 151 -3.26 33.07 -12.89
N LYS A 152 -3.56 34.07 -13.73
CA LYS A 152 -2.88 34.22 -15.04
C LYS A 152 -1.38 34.40 -14.89
N ILE A 153 -0.94 35.25 -13.95
CA ILE A 153 0.47 35.46 -13.65
C ILE A 153 1.12 34.13 -13.23
N GLY A 154 0.46 33.39 -12.32
CA GLY A 154 0.91 32.06 -11.89
C GLY A 154 1.03 31.07 -13.05
N ILE A 155 0.01 30.98 -13.92
CA ILE A 155 0.03 30.10 -15.10
C ILE A 155 1.16 30.49 -16.05
N ASN A 156 1.36 31.78 -16.29
CA ASN A 156 2.40 32.28 -17.17
C ASN A 156 3.82 31.99 -16.63
N GLU A 157 4.00 32.10 -15.31
CA GLU A 157 5.23 31.71 -14.63
C GLU A 157 5.49 30.20 -14.75
N LEU A 158 4.48 29.36 -14.46
CA LEU A 158 4.58 27.91 -14.64
C LEU A 158 4.91 27.53 -16.09
N LYS A 159 4.28 28.21 -17.07
CA LYS A 159 4.58 28.04 -18.50
C LYS A 159 6.05 28.31 -18.78
N LYS A 160 6.58 29.45 -18.34
CA LYS A 160 8.00 29.82 -18.55
C LYS A 160 8.94 28.79 -17.94
N ILE A 161 8.69 28.37 -16.70
CA ILE A 161 9.53 27.40 -15.99
C ILE A 161 9.48 26.03 -16.69
N THR A 162 8.28 25.55 -17.02
CA THR A 162 8.09 24.25 -17.70
C THR A 162 8.79 24.21 -19.05
N LEU A 163 8.57 25.23 -19.90
CA LEU A 163 9.19 25.28 -21.22
C LEU A 163 10.70 25.42 -21.13
N ASN A 164 11.22 26.16 -20.15
CA ASN A 164 12.66 26.23 -19.93
C ASN A 164 13.23 24.86 -19.52
N LYS A 165 12.56 24.13 -18.61
CA LYS A 165 12.98 22.79 -18.18
C LYS A 165 12.91 21.77 -19.31
N LEU A 166 11.86 21.77 -20.14
CA LEU A 166 11.78 20.90 -21.33
C LEU A 166 12.88 21.22 -22.35
N ARG A 167 13.29 22.49 -22.47
CA ARG A 167 14.44 22.90 -23.30
C ARG A 167 15.80 22.56 -22.67
N MET A 168 15.90 22.36 -21.35
CA MET A 168 17.17 21.92 -20.75
C MET A 168 17.60 20.55 -21.28
N HIS A 169 16.65 19.72 -21.73
CA HIS A 169 16.95 18.48 -22.45
C HIS A 169 17.73 18.74 -23.74
N ASP A 170 17.53 19.88 -24.42
CA ASP A 170 18.30 20.26 -25.61
C ASP A 170 19.79 20.40 -25.28
N SER A 171 20.17 20.79 -24.06
CA SER A 171 21.59 20.88 -23.66
C SER A 171 22.23 19.49 -23.51
N PHE A 172 21.51 18.51 -22.96
CA PHE A 172 21.95 17.12 -22.92
C PHE A 172 22.06 16.52 -24.33
N VAL A 173 21.12 16.89 -25.21
CA VAL A 173 21.06 16.38 -26.58
C VAL A 173 22.10 17.03 -27.50
N GLN A 174 22.41 18.32 -27.31
CA GLN A 174 23.50 19.02 -28.02
C GLN A 174 24.87 18.43 -27.68
N GLU A 175 25.11 18.02 -26.42
CA GLU A 175 26.32 17.28 -26.02
C GLU A 175 26.45 15.92 -26.74
N TRP A 176 25.36 15.34 -27.24
CA TRP A 176 25.34 14.05 -27.93
C TRP A 176 25.39 14.14 -29.45
N GLY A 177 25.25 15.34 -30.03
CA GLY A 177 25.36 15.57 -31.48
C GLY A 177 24.19 15.04 -32.32
N ILE A 178 23.01 14.83 -31.74
CA ILE A 178 21.80 14.29 -32.41
C ILE A 178 20.68 15.34 -32.36
N ASP A 179 19.84 15.45 -33.39
CA ASP A 179 18.60 16.24 -33.34
C ASP A 179 17.44 15.31 -32.92
N PRO A 180 16.90 15.45 -31.70
CA PRO A 180 16.05 14.43 -31.10
C PRO A 180 14.71 14.25 -31.84
N VAL A 181 14.20 15.32 -32.44
CA VAL A 181 12.87 15.36 -33.08
C VAL A 181 12.93 15.00 -34.57
N LYS A 182 14.08 15.20 -35.23
CA LYS A 182 14.25 14.83 -36.65
C LYS A 182 14.53 13.35 -36.87
N ASP A 183 15.19 12.70 -35.91
CA ASP A 183 15.69 11.34 -36.08
C ASP A 183 14.85 10.27 -35.35
N THR A 184 13.80 10.65 -34.63
CA THR A 184 12.96 9.75 -33.84
C THR A 184 11.47 9.88 -34.22
N SER A 185 10.73 8.78 -34.31
CA SER A 185 9.26 8.83 -34.44
C SER A 185 8.58 8.90 -33.07
N VAL A 186 7.47 9.64 -32.96
CA VAL A 186 6.66 9.67 -31.74
C VAL A 186 6.14 8.27 -31.42
N ASN A 187 6.34 7.80 -30.19
CA ASN A 187 5.86 6.49 -29.78
C ASN A 187 4.38 6.55 -29.33
N PRO A 188 3.68 5.39 -29.20
CA PRO A 188 2.27 5.37 -28.83
C PRO A 188 1.98 5.96 -27.44
N GLY A 189 2.89 5.81 -26.47
CA GLY A 189 2.75 6.38 -25.12
C GLY A 189 2.72 7.90 -25.18
N THR A 190 3.76 8.50 -25.79
CA THR A 190 3.87 9.95 -26.01
C THR A 190 2.65 10.50 -26.76
N THR A 191 2.21 9.81 -27.82
CA THR A 191 1.03 10.23 -28.60
C THR A 191 -0.21 10.33 -27.73
N LYS A 192 -0.50 9.30 -26.91
CA LYS A 192 -1.66 9.29 -26.01
C LYS A 192 -1.60 10.42 -24.98
N CYS A 193 -0.43 10.70 -24.40
CA CYS A 193 -0.24 11.81 -23.46
C CYS A 193 -0.57 13.16 -24.13
N ILE A 194 -0.04 13.39 -25.33
CA ILE A 194 -0.26 14.63 -26.10
C ILE A 194 -1.73 14.78 -26.47
N GLU A 195 -2.35 13.74 -27.02
CA GLU A 195 -3.76 13.76 -27.41
C GLU A 195 -4.68 14.02 -26.21
N PHE A 196 -4.41 13.39 -25.06
CA PHE A 196 -5.15 13.62 -23.83
C PHE A 196 -5.04 15.06 -23.33
N LEU A 197 -3.82 15.61 -23.28
CA LEU A 197 -3.60 16.99 -22.83
C LEU A 197 -4.29 18.00 -23.75
N LEU A 198 -4.11 17.87 -25.06
CA LEU A 198 -4.72 18.78 -26.04
C LEU A 198 -6.25 18.63 -26.10
N ALA A 199 -6.78 17.41 -25.96
CA ALA A 199 -8.22 17.18 -25.86
C ALA A 199 -8.79 17.90 -24.64
N THR A 200 -8.16 17.71 -23.47
CA THR A 200 -8.56 18.38 -22.21
C THR A 200 -8.50 19.90 -22.35
N ALA A 201 -7.38 20.45 -22.83
CA ALA A 201 -7.21 21.89 -23.04
C ALA A 201 -8.24 22.45 -24.04
N SER A 202 -8.62 21.69 -25.07
CA SER A 202 -9.68 22.10 -26.01
C SER A 202 -11.11 21.97 -25.48
N GLY A 203 -11.28 21.51 -24.23
CA GLY A 203 -12.59 21.27 -23.59
C GLY A 203 -13.27 19.96 -23.99
N LYS A 204 -12.59 19.06 -24.69
CA LYS A 204 -13.10 17.72 -25.05
C LYS A 204 -12.89 16.76 -23.90
N ILE A 205 -13.67 16.95 -22.83
CA ILE A 205 -13.57 16.17 -21.59
C ILE A 205 -14.79 15.26 -21.46
N GLU A 206 -14.55 13.97 -21.25
CA GLU A 206 -15.62 12.99 -21.07
C GLU A 206 -16.47 13.31 -19.83
N GLY A 207 -17.79 13.26 -19.96
CA GLY A 207 -18.73 13.61 -18.89
C GLY A 207 -19.06 15.11 -18.77
N VAL A 208 -18.32 15.98 -19.45
CA VAL A 208 -18.68 17.39 -19.62
C VAL A 208 -19.56 17.51 -20.87
N LYS A 209 -20.81 17.97 -20.73
CA LYS A 209 -21.63 18.28 -21.91
C LYS A 209 -20.90 19.39 -22.68
N ALA A 210 -20.54 19.11 -23.94
CA ALA A 210 -20.02 20.12 -24.83
C ALA A 210 -21.10 21.18 -25.08
N SER A 211 -21.20 22.18 -24.20
CA SER A 211 -21.80 23.45 -24.60
C SER A 211 -20.81 24.06 -25.58
N GLY A 212 -21.28 24.45 -26.77
CA GLY A 212 -20.44 25.13 -27.74
C GLY A 212 -19.76 26.36 -27.10
N LYS A 213 -18.62 26.78 -27.68
CA LYS A 213 -17.87 28.01 -27.42
C LYS A 213 -18.10 28.58 -25.99
N LEU A 214 -17.36 28.08 -24.99
CA LEU A 214 -17.40 28.49 -23.57
C LEU A 214 -17.87 29.94 -23.41
N VAL A 215 -19.11 30.11 -22.95
CA VAL A 215 -19.86 31.37 -23.13
C VAL A 215 -19.67 32.28 -21.91
N THR A 216 -19.58 31.70 -20.72
CA THR A 216 -19.45 32.45 -19.47
C THR A 216 -18.02 32.47 -18.95
N PRO A 217 -17.59 33.54 -18.25
CA PRO A 217 -16.29 33.57 -17.57
C PRO A 217 -16.09 32.34 -16.67
N PHE A 218 -17.12 31.97 -15.90
CA PHE A 218 -17.05 30.83 -14.99
C PHE A 218 -16.77 29.50 -15.70
N GLU A 219 -17.37 29.26 -16.87
CA GLU A 219 -17.08 28.08 -17.69
C GLU A 219 -15.64 28.07 -18.23
N LYS A 220 -15.05 29.24 -18.47
CA LYS A 220 -13.63 29.34 -18.85
C LYS A 220 -12.73 28.99 -17.66
N THR A 221 -12.99 29.54 -16.47
CA THR A 221 -12.19 29.23 -15.28
C THR A 221 -12.15 27.73 -14.98
N LYS A 222 -13.26 27.01 -15.20
CA LYS A 222 -13.30 25.53 -15.11
C LYS A 222 -12.32 24.85 -16.07
N LEU A 223 -12.28 25.29 -17.33
CA LEU A 223 -11.36 24.73 -18.32
C LEU A 223 -9.90 24.95 -17.91
N SER A 224 -9.58 26.11 -17.31
CA SER A 224 -8.26 26.37 -16.75
C SER A 224 -7.92 25.37 -15.63
N ALA A 225 -8.84 25.15 -14.69
CA ALA A 225 -8.69 24.17 -13.61
C ALA A 225 -8.55 22.73 -14.13
N TYR A 226 -9.33 22.33 -15.14
CA TYR A 226 -9.25 21.01 -15.78
C TYR A 226 -7.93 20.80 -16.52
N THR A 227 -7.47 21.83 -17.24
CA THR A 227 -6.19 21.78 -17.95
C THR A 227 -5.04 21.61 -16.97
N LEU A 228 -5.00 22.40 -15.89
CA LEU A 228 -4.00 22.17 -14.84
C LEU A 228 -4.18 20.82 -14.15
N GLY A 229 -5.41 20.37 -13.89
CA GLY A 229 -5.70 19.06 -13.33
C GLY A 229 -5.09 17.90 -14.13
N ALA A 230 -5.03 18.02 -15.45
CA ALA A 230 -4.37 17.06 -16.34
C ALA A 230 -2.84 17.17 -16.37
N MET A 231 -2.27 18.35 -16.07
CA MET A 231 -0.82 18.62 -16.13
C MET A 231 -0.11 18.40 -14.79
N THR A 232 -0.75 18.75 -13.67
CA THR A 232 -0.21 18.59 -12.32
C THR A 232 0.35 17.20 -12.02
N PRO A 233 -0.29 16.05 -12.38
CA PRO A 233 0.28 14.74 -12.09
C PRO A 233 1.67 14.51 -12.69
N CYS A 234 1.99 15.09 -13.86
CA CYS A 234 3.32 14.99 -14.46
C CYS A 234 4.37 15.62 -13.53
N MET A 235 4.14 16.86 -13.08
CA MET A 235 5.09 17.57 -12.20
C MET A 235 5.24 16.88 -10.84
N SER A 236 4.13 16.46 -10.23
CA SER A 236 4.16 15.74 -8.94
C SER A 236 4.88 14.39 -9.08
N LEU A 237 4.66 13.65 -10.17
CA LEU A 237 5.29 12.35 -10.42
C LEU A 237 6.80 12.48 -10.63
N TYR A 238 7.26 13.40 -11.46
CA TYR A 238 8.71 13.61 -11.68
C TYR A 238 9.41 14.11 -10.40
N ALA A 239 8.76 14.96 -9.61
CA ALA A 239 9.28 15.40 -8.31
C ALA A 239 9.45 14.21 -7.35
N TYR A 240 8.46 13.31 -7.33
CA TYR A 240 8.50 12.09 -6.54
C TYR A 240 9.60 11.13 -7.01
N ILE A 241 9.65 10.80 -8.31
CA ILE A 241 10.67 9.93 -8.90
C ILE A 241 12.08 10.48 -8.60
N GLY A 242 12.29 11.78 -8.82
CA GLY A 242 13.58 12.43 -8.55
C GLY A 242 14.03 12.22 -7.09
N LYS A 243 13.15 12.44 -6.11
CA LYS A 243 13.46 12.22 -4.69
C LYS A 243 13.70 10.75 -4.36
N GLU A 244 12.90 9.83 -4.87
CA GLU A 244 13.10 8.40 -4.61
C GLU A 244 14.41 7.89 -5.21
N LEU A 245 14.71 8.24 -6.45
CA LEU A 245 15.97 7.87 -7.10
C LEU A 245 17.19 8.49 -6.42
N GLN A 246 17.10 9.75 -6.00
CA GLN A 246 18.19 10.43 -5.28
C GLN A 246 18.57 9.71 -3.99
N ARG A 247 17.59 9.14 -3.26
CA ARG A 247 17.84 8.35 -2.05
C ARG A 247 18.58 7.05 -2.34
N VAL A 248 18.36 6.45 -3.51
CA VAL A 248 19.00 5.20 -3.91
C VAL A 248 20.45 5.43 -4.35
N ILE A 249 20.70 6.49 -5.11
CA ILE A 249 22.05 6.81 -5.63
C ILE A 249 22.88 7.70 -4.69
N ASP A 250 22.41 7.91 -3.45
CA ASP A 250 23.11 8.74 -2.48
C ASP A 250 24.47 8.10 -2.14
N GLY A 251 25.54 8.90 -2.21
CA GLY A 251 26.91 8.42 -2.09
C GLY A 251 27.58 7.89 -3.37
N GLU A 252 26.87 7.71 -4.49
CA GLU A 252 27.46 7.23 -5.75
C GLU A 252 27.98 8.34 -6.67
N SER A 253 29.17 8.86 -6.42
CA SER A 253 29.70 10.05 -7.13
C SER A 253 29.70 9.94 -8.67
N ASN A 254 29.87 8.74 -9.23
CA ASN A 254 30.03 8.52 -10.68
C ASN A 254 28.78 7.94 -11.38
N HIS A 255 27.58 8.10 -10.82
CA HIS A 255 26.35 7.56 -11.43
C HIS A 255 26.05 8.23 -12.80
N PRO A 256 25.89 7.49 -13.92
CA PRO A 256 25.79 8.05 -15.27
C PRO A 256 24.63 9.03 -15.47
N TYR A 257 23.52 8.82 -14.75
CA TYR A 257 22.29 9.61 -14.86
C TYR A 257 22.10 10.62 -13.71
N ARG A 258 23.16 10.85 -12.91
CA ARG A 258 23.11 11.72 -11.71
C ARG A 258 22.52 13.11 -12.00
N LYS A 259 23.00 13.79 -13.06
CA LYS A 259 22.53 15.13 -13.42
C LYS A 259 21.02 15.19 -13.68
N TRP A 260 20.48 14.16 -14.33
CA TRP A 260 19.04 14.07 -14.61
C TRP A 260 18.26 13.88 -13.29
N ILE A 261 18.71 12.96 -12.44
CA ILE A 261 18.09 12.69 -11.12
C ILE A 261 18.12 13.94 -10.23
N GLU A 262 19.27 14.60 -10.13
CA GLU A 262 19.46 15.81 -9.33
C GLU A 262 18.58 16.98 -9.81
N SER A 263 18.33 17.09 -11.10
CA SER A 263 17.44 18.13 -11.65
C SER A 263 16.03 18.03 -11.07
N TYR A 264 15.46 16.81 -11.04
CA TYR A 264 14.11 16.55 -10.53
C TYR A 264 14.05 16.45 -9.00
N SER A 265 15.13 16.03 -8.35
CA SER A 265 15.23 15.96 -6.89
C SER A 265 15.56 17.31 -6.24
N SER A 266 16.00 18.31 -7.02
CA SER A 266 16.38 19.64 -6.54
C SER A 266 15.24 20.38 -5.87
N ASP A 267 15.54 21.18 -4.85
CA ASP A 267 14.55 21.99 -4.14
C ASP A 267 13.81 22.96 -5.08
N SER A 268 14.47 23.42 -6.15
CA SER A 268 13.84 24.25 -7.18
C SER A 268 12.73 23.51 -7.95
N PHE A 269 12.92 22.22 -8.27
CA PHE A 269 11.90 21.42 -8.94
C PHE A 269 10.77 21.05 -7.98
N GLN A 270 11.10 20.75 -6.72
CA GLN A 270 10.09 20.44 -5.70
C GLN A 270 9.19 21.64 -5.40
N ALA A 271 9.77 22.84 -5.26
CA ALA A 271 9.00 24.06 -5.09
C ALA A 271 8.09 24.34 -6.29
N PHE A 272 8.57 24.07 -7.50
CA PHE A 272 7.79 24.21 -8.73
C PHE A 272 6.62 23.23 -8.81
N ALA A 273 6.81 21.96 -8.42
CA ALA A 273 5.72 20.99 -8.33
C ALA A 273 4.67 21.43 -7.30
N LEU A 274 5.10 21.93 -6.14
CA LEU A 274 4.21 22.48 -5.11
C LEU A 274 3.41 23.70 -5.61
N GLN A 275 4.06 24.65 -6.28
CA GLN A 275 3.38 25.81 -6.88
C GLN A 275 2.32 25.39 -7.91
N THR A 276 2.58 24.31 -8.65
CA THR A 276 1.60 23.74 -9.59
C THR A 276 0.39 23.16 -8.85
N GLU A 277 0.60 22.49 -7.73
CA GLU A 277 -0.48 21.98 -6.85
C GLU A 277 -1.29 23.13 -6.24
N GLU A 278 -0.62 24.15 -5.70
CA GLU A 278 -1.27 25.33 -5.09
C GLU A 278 -2.11 26.12 -6.10
N LEU A 279 -1.65 26.25 -7.34
CA LEU A 279 -2.40 26.93 -8.39
C LEU A 279 -3.64 26.14 -8.83
N LEU A 280 -3.52 24.80 -8.92
CA LEU A 280 -4.68 23.93 -9.16
C LEU A 280 -5.70 24.07 -8.02
N ASP A 281 -5.23 24.09 -6.77
CA ASP A 281 -6.10 24.27 -5.60
C ASP A 281 -6.82 25.62 -5.65
N LYS A 282 -6.11 26.70 -5.99
CA LYS A 282 -6.69 28.04 -6.14
C LYS A 282 -7.76 28.09 -7.23
N LEU A 283 -7.51 27.51 -8.40
CA LEU A 283 -8.48 27.46 -9.50
C LEU A 283 -9.70 26.58 -9.17
N SER A 284 -9.58 25.69 -8.20
CA SER A 284 -10.63 24.74 -7.83
C SER A 284 -11.55 25.20 -6.70
N VAL A 285 -11.27 26.35 -6.06
CA VAL A 285 -12.01 26.83 -4.88
C VAL A 285 -13.51 27.01 -5.13
N SER A 286 -13.89 27.47 -6.33
CA SER A 286 -15.29 27.76 -6.69
C SER A 286 -16.03 26.59 -7.35
N LEU A 287 -15.36 25.44 -7.50
CA LEU A 287 -15.92 24.26 -8.17
C LEU A 287 -16.86 23.47 -7.26
N THR A 288 -17.89 22.89 -7.88
CA THR A 288 -18.81 21.94 -7.24
C THR A 288 -18.18 20.56 -7.08
N GLY A 289 -18.78 19.69 -6.27
CA GLY A 289 -18.29 18.32 -6.08
C GLY A 289 -18.17 17.53 -7.39
N GLU A 290 -19.15 17.64 -8.29
CA GLU A 290 -19.13 16.97 -9.60
C GLU A 290 -17.98 17.47 -10.49
N GLU A 291 -17.62 18.75 -10.37
CA GLU A 291 -16.52 19.35 -11.14
C GLU A 291 -15.15 18.98 -10.56
N LEU A 292 -15.05 18.85 -9.23
CA LEU A 292 -13.86 18.31 -8.57
C LEU A 292 -13.65 16.83 -8.92
N ASP A 293 -14.72 16.04 -9.05
CA ASP A 293 -14.65 14.65 -9.52
C ASP A 293 -14.09 14.55 -10.96
N ILE A 294 -14.33 15.56 -11.81
CA ILE A 294 -13.73 15.63 -13.14
C ILE A 294 -12.21 15.88 -13.04
N ILE A 295 -11.77 16.82 -12.20
CA ILE A 295 -10.34 17.04 -11.93
C ILE A 295 -9.69 15.75 -11.44
N GLU A 296 -10.35 15.05 -10.53
CA GLU A 296 -9.84 13.79 -9.99
C GLU A 296 -9.61 12.74 -11.08
N LYS A 297 -10.56 12.60 -12.01
CA LYS A 297 -10.43 11.70 -13.17
C LYS A 297 -9.33 12.13 -14.13
N LEU A 298 -9.20 13.42 -14.41
CA LEU A 298 -8.15 13.96 -15.28
C LEU A 298 -6.77 13.73 -14.66
N TYR A 299 -6.64 13.99 -13.36
CA TYR A 299 -5.41 13.73 -12.61
C TYR A 299 -5.03 12.25 -12.67
N TYR A 300 -6.00 11.36 -12.45
CA TYR A 300 -5.81 9.91 -12.54
C TYR A 300 -5.37 9.46 -13.93
N GLN A 301 -6.00 9.99 -14.98
CA GLN A 301 -5.64 9.65 -16.35
C GLN A 301 -4.24 10.18 -16.70
N GLY A 302 -3.90 11.40 -16.25
CA GLY A 302 -2.58 11.98 -16.43
C GLY A 302 -1.48 11.11 -15.82
N ILE A 303 -1.62 10.69 -14.55
CA ILE A 303 -0.60 9.83 -13.91
C ILE A 303 -0.45 8.47 -14.60
N LYS A 304 -1.55 7.88 -15.09
CA LYS A 304 -1.49 6.61 -15.84
C LYS A 304 -0.75 6.75 -17.17
N LEU A 305 -1.04 7.82 -17.91
CA LEU A 305 -0.39 8.09 -19.19
C LEU A 305 1.12 8.36 -19.03
N GLU A 306 1.53 9.02 -17.95
CA GLU A 306 2.96 9.19 -17.64
C GLU A 306 3.66 7.85 -17.31
N ILE A 307 2.96 6.91 -16.67
CA ILE A 307 3.49 5.56 -16.46
C ILE A 307 3.58 4.81 -17.80
N ASP A 308 2.55 4.90 -18.64
CA ASP A 308 2.55 4.35 -20.00
C ASP A 308 3.69 4.93 -20.85
N PHE A 309 4.04 6.21 -20.65
CA PHE A 309 5.19 6.84 -21.30
C PHE A 309 6.50 6.14 -20.94
N PHE A 310 6.75 5.81 -19.66
CA PHE A 310 7.94 5.06 -19.26
C PHE A 310 7.93 3.61 -19.76
N LEU A 311 6.76 2.97 -19.79
CA LEU A 311 6.59 1.60 -20.32
C LEU A 311 6.78 1.51 -21.83
N ALA A 312 6.46 2.58 -22.57
CA ALA A 312 6.62 2.64 -24.01
C ALA A 312 8.09 2.81 -24.47
N GLN A 313 9.03 3.06 -23.55
CA GLN A 313 10.43 3.25 -23.89
C GLN A 313 11.07 1.92 -24.34
N PRO A 314 11.82 1.92 -25.46
CA PRO A 314 12.44 0.70 -25.97
C PRO A 314 13.55 0.24 -25.02
N LEU A 315 13.33 -0.88 -24.34
CA LEU A 315 14.30 -1.48 -23.43
C LEU A 315 15.16 -2.50 -24.20
N VAL A 316 16.42 -2.16 -24.45
CA VAL A 316 17.36 -3.05 -25.17
C VAL A 316 18.00 -4.07 -24.22
N GLN A 317 18.22 -3.68 -22.96
CA GLN A 317 18.75 -4.54 -21.92
C GLN A 317 17.65 -5.30 -21.17
N LYS A 318 18.02 -6.40 -20.51
CA LYS A 318 17.14 -7.12 -19.60
C LYS A 318 16.99 -6.37 -18.26
N SER A 319 15.85 -6.57 -17.62
CA SER A 319 15.47 -5.97 -16.34
C SER A 319 15.06 -7.04 -15.34
N VAL A 320 15.40 -6.91 -14.06
CA VAL A 320 14.95 -7.80 -12.98
C VAL A 320 13.48 -7.60 -12.59
N VAL A 321 12.82 -6.57 -13.14
CA VAL A 321 11.39 -6.29 -12.99
C VAL A 321 10.65 -6.30 -14.35
N PRO A 322 9.35 -6.67 -14.37
CA PRO A 322 8.66 -7.35 -13.25
C PRO A 322 9.33 -8.69 -12.95
N LEU A 323 9.30 -9.12 -11.68
CA LEU A 323 9.94 -10.38 -11.28
C LEU A 323 9.36 -11.57 -12.05
N TYR A 324 8.06 -11.49 -12.36
CA TYR A 324 7.33 -12.44 -13.17
C TYR A 324 6.74 -11.77 -14.42
N GLY A 325 7.18 -12.22 -15.60
CA GLY A 325 6.82 -11.66 -16.91
C GLY A 325 8.05 -11.40 -17.80
N GLU A 326 7.87 -11.17 -19.10
CA GLU A 326 8.97 -10.87 -20.04
C GLU A 326 9.57 -9.47 -19.82
N PRO A 327 10.90 -9.28 -19.97
CA PRO A 327 11.80 -9.89 -20.98
C PRO A 327 12.71 -11.03 -20.48
N ASN A 328 12.47 -11.57 -19.28
CA ASN A 328 13.26 -12.69 -18.75
C ASN A 328 12.61 -14.03 -19.09
N LEU A 329 12.77 -14.43 -20.35
CA LEU A 329 12.39 -15.73 -20.93
C LEU A 329 13.08 -16.91 -20.24
N GLU A 330 12.61 -17.28 -19.05
CA GLU A 330 12.59 -18.67 -18.58
C GLU A 330 11.20 -18.89 -18.00
N LYS A 331 10.44 -19.86 -18.55
CA LYS A 331 9.15 -20.23 -17.98
C LYS A 331 9.40 -20.74 -16.55
N ARG A 332 9.09 -19.93 -15.56
CA ARG A 332 9.21 -20.29 -14.14
C ARG A 332 7.85 -20.56 -13.55
N HIS A 333 7.80 -21.56 -12.68
CA HIS A 333 6.65 -21.78 -11.83
C HIS A 333 6.80 -20.91 -10.57
N LEU A 334 5.91 -19.93 -10.41
CA LEU A 334 5.89 -19.05 -9.24
C LEU A 334 5.14 -19.72 -8.10
N MET A 335 5.88 -20.08 -7.06
CA MET A 335 5.35 -20.59 -5.80
C MET A 335 5.22 -19.43 -4.81
N MET A 336 4.02 -18.90 -4.67
CA MET A 336 3.78 -17.75 -3.80
C MET A 336 3.11 -18.16 -2.50
N PHE A 337 3.70 -17.69 -1.40
CA PHE A 337 3.24 -17.92 -0.04
C PHE A 337 2.94 -16.59 0.63
N THR A 338 1.88 -16.55 1.43
CA THR A 338 1.55 -15.37 2.22
C THR A 338 1.07 -15.78 3.61
N ASP A 339 1.43 -14.99 4.61
CA ASP A 339 0.70 -14.97 5.87
C ASP A 339 -0.67 -14.28 5.68
N PHE A 340 -1.59 -14.53 6.62
CA PHE A 340 -2.93 -13.96 6.58
C PHE A 340 -3.07 -12.73 7.46
N ASP A 341 -2.80 -12.86 8.76
CA ASP A 341 -3.08 -11.85 9.76
C ASP A 341 -2.14 -10.65 9.62
N LEU A 342 -2.71 -9.44 9.52
CA LEU A 342 -1.99 -8.16 9.33
C LEU A 342 -1.17 -8.05 8.02
N THR A 343 -0.86 -9.17 7.38
CA THR A 343 -0.27 -9.27 6.04
C THR A 343 -1.34 -9.09 4.96
N CYS A 344 -2.38 -9.92 4.97
CA CYS A 344 -3.53 -9.79 4.06
C CYS A 344 -4.64 -8.96 4.67
N THR A 345 -4.91 -9.10 5.97
CA THR A 345 -5.99 -8.42 6.69
C THR A 345 -5.52 -7.13 7.35
N THR A 346 -6.44 -6.22 7.66
CA THR A 346 -6.13 -5.01 8.48
C THR A 346 -6.32 -5.24 9.98
N ILE A 347 -6.98 -6.34 10.35
CA ILE A 347 -7.30 -6.73 11.72
C ILE A 347 -6.94 -8.21 11.89
N ASP A 348 -6.42 -8.54 13.08
CA ASP A 348 -6.06 -9.91 13.46
C ASP A 348 -7.30 -10.81 13.57
N SER A 349 -7.23 -12.01 12.99
CA SER A 349 -8.32 -12.99 12.95
C SER A 349 -8.73 -13.49 14.34
N SER A 350 -7.81 -13.59 15.30
CA SER A 350 -8.10 -14.03 16.66
C SER A 350 -9.04 -13.04 17.38
N ALA A 351 -8.84 -11.74 17.16
CA ALA A 351 -9.69 -10.69 17.70
C ALA A 351 -11.11 -10.76 17.11
N ILE A 352 -11.22 -11.05 15.81
CA ILE A 352 -12.51 -11.21 15.14
C ILE A 352 -13.26 -12.43 15.70
N LEU A 353 -12.59 -13.57 15.85
CA LEU A 353 -13.21 -14.77 16.43
C LEU A 353 -13.69 -14.54 17.87
N ALA A 354 -12.87 -13.86 18.69
CA ALA A 354 -13.24 -13.49 20.05
C ALA A 354 -14.44 -12.53 20.08
N GLU A 355 -14.48 -11.54 19.19
CA GLU A 355 -15.60 -10.60 19.10
C GLU A 355 -16.91 -11.30 18.70
N ILE A 356 -16.88 -12.19 17.71
CA ILE A 356 -18.04 -13.02 17.34
C ILE A 356 -18.49 -13.84 18.55
N ALA A 357 -17.54 -14.44 19.29
CA ALA A 357 -17.84 -15.24 20.47
C ALA A 357 -18.56 -14.41 21.53
N ILE A 358 -18.09 -13.19 21.78
CA ILE A 358 -18.66 -12.28 22.78
C ILE A 358 -20.05 -11.77 22.37
N ILE A 359 -20.24 -11.41 21.10
CA ILE A 359 -21.49 -10.81 20.60
C ILE A 359 -22.62 -11.86 20.51
N THR A 360 -22.28 -13.08 20.12
CA THR A 360 -23.27 -14.16 19.93
C THR A 360 -23.55 -14.97 21.19
N ALA A 361 -22.85 -14.70 22.29
CA ALA A 361 -23.04 -15.38 23.56
C ALA A 361 -24.31 -14.94 24.29
N PRO A 362 -24.93 -15.84 25.09
CA PRO A 362 -26.07 -15.49 25.92
C PRO A 362 -25.72 -14.40 26.93
N LYS A 363 -26.69 -13.52 27.20
CA LYS A 363 -26.60 -12.54 28.29
C LYS A 363 -26.84 -13.24 29.63
N SER A 364 -26.29 -12.70 30.71
CA SER A 364 -26.34 -13.25 32.08
C SER A 364 -27.74 -13.66 32.57
N ASP A 365 -28.79 -13.09 31.98
CA ASP A 365 -30.17 -13.23 32.44
C ASP A 365 -30.98 -14.26 31.62
N GLN A 366 -30.38 -14.95 30.64
CA GLN A 366 -31.05 -15.96 29.80
C GLN A 366 -30.65 -17.38 30.24
N SER A 367 -31.62 -18.16 30.75
CA SER A 367 -31.42 -19.56 31.14
C SER A 367 -31.09 -20.43 29.92
N GLN A 368 -29.95 -21.12 29.93
CA GLN A 368 -29.64 -22.14 28.92
C GLN A 368 -30.61 -23.31 29.07
N THR A 369 -31.20 -23.75 27.96
CA THR A 369 -32.06 -24.94 27.91
C THR A 369 -31.18 -26.20 27.88
N GLU A 370 -31.63 -27.30 28.48
CA GLU A 370 -30.86 -28.54 28.75
C GLU A 370 -30.23 -29.22 27.50
N ASN A 371 -30.63 -28.82 26.28
CA ASN A 371 -30.12 -29.37 25.01
C ASN A 371 -29.10 -28.48 24.28
N GLN A 372 -28.63 -27.38 24.89
CA GLN A 372 -27.63 -26.50 24.28
C GLN A 372 -26.23 -26.76 24.86
N ILE A 373 -25.20 -26.72 24.02
CA ILE A 373 -23.79 -26.77 24.45
C ILE A 373 -23.58 -25.70 25.52
N ALA A 374 -23.15 -26.10 26.72
CA ALA A 374 -22.87 -25.17 27.81
C ALA A 374 -21.81 -24.14 27.37
N ARG A 375 -22.23 -22.88 27.25
CA ARG A 375 -21.43 -21.77 26.72
C ARG A 375 -21.28 -20.67 27.77
N MET A 376 -20.11 -20.04 27.81
CA MET A 376 -19.86 -18.89 28.67
C MET A 376 -20.80 -17.71 28.36
N THR A 377 -21.10 -16.89 29.37
CA THR A 377 -21.86 -15.64 29.13
C THR A 377 -21.00 -14.62 28.39
N SER A 378 -21.64 -13.63 27.75
CA SER A 378 -20.92 -12.52 27.09
C SER A 378 -19.96 -11.78 28.04
N GLY A 379 -20.32 -11.65 29.32
CA GLY A 379 -19.46 -11.01 30.34
C GLY A 379 -18.23 -11.86 30.67
N ASP A 380 -18.43 -13.17 30.86
CA ASP A 380 -17.33 -14.10 31.16
C ASP A 380 -16.37 -14.21 29.97
N LEU A 381 -16.88 -14.28 28.73
CA LEU A 381 -16.04 -14.31 27.53
C LEU A 381 -15.17 -13.06 27.40
N LYS A 382 -15.73 -11.87 27.67
CA LYS A 382 -14.94 -10.62 27.66
C LYS A 382 -13.80 -10.67 28.68
N ASN A 383 -14.08 -11.15 29.90
CA ASN A 383 -13.08 -11.26 30.96
C ASN A 383 -12.00 -12.28 30.59
N THR A 384 -12.40 -13.48 30.16
CA THR A 384 -11.49 -14.56 29.76
C THR A 384 -10.62 -14.14 28.58
N TRP A 385 -11.21 -13.55 27.54
CA TRP A 385 -10.46 -13.01 26.40
C TRP A 385 -9.47 -11.92 26.84
N GLY A 386 -9.90 -11.01 27.72
CA GLY A 386 -9.03 -9.96 28.26
C GLY A 386 -7.81 -10.53 29.00
N VAL A 387 -7.99 -11.60 29.78
CA VAL A 387 -6.89 -12.30 30.46
C VAL A 387 -5.97 -13.00 29.47
N LEU A 388 -6.52 -13.78 28.54
CA LEU A 388 -5.73 -14.51 27.52
C LEU A 388 -4.90 -13.56 26.66
N SER A 389 -5.52 -12.49 26.15
CA SER A 389 -4.86 -11.49 25.29
C SER A 389 -3.75 -10.74 26.04
N LYS A 390 -4.00 -10.38 27.31
CA LYS A 390 -2.99 -9.75 28.15
C LYS A 390 -1.81 -10.67 28.40
N ASN A 391 -2.07 -11.89 28.89
CA ASN A 391 -1.03 -12.87 29.20
C ASN A 391 -0.20 -13.18 27.96
N TYR A 392 -0.84 -13.44 26.81
CA TYR A 392 -0.13 -13.66 25.55
C TYR A 392 0.82 -12.50 25.23
N THR A 393 0.37 -11.25 25.37
CA THR A 393 1.21 -10.10 25.01
C THR A 393 2.44 -9.99 25.91
N GLU A 394 2.27 -10.20 27.22
CA GLU A 394 3.35 -10.16 28.21
C GLU A 394 4.33 -11.33 28.01
N ASP A 395 3.79 -12.55 27.88
CA ASP A 395 4.57 -13.78 27.75
C ASP A 395 5.27 -13.86 26.38
N TYR A 396 4.66 -13.37 25.31
CA TYR A 396 5.29 -13.27 23.99
C TYR A 396 6.50 -12.35 24.04
N GLU A 397 6.37 -11.14 24.61
CA GLU A 397 7.51 -10.23 24.70
C GLU A 397 8.61 -10.82 25.57
N GLN A 398 8.26 -11.46 26.70
CA GLN A 398 9.23 -12.17 27.53
C GLN A 398 9.92 -13.32 26.78
N CYS A 399 9.20 -14.07 25.94
CA CYS A 399 9.77 -15.11 25.09
C CYS A 399 10.79 -14.52 24.10
N ILE A 400 10.46 -13.40 23.45
CA ILE A 400 11.38 -12.69 22.56
C ILE A 400 12.62 -12.19 23.32
N GLU A 401 12.45 -11.57 24.50
CA GLU A 401 13.58 -11.12 25.32
C GLU A 401 14.49 -12.29 25.72
N ASN A 402 13.91 -13.44 26.10
CA ASN A 402 14.68 -14.63 26.46
C ASN A 402 15.54 -15.14 25.29
N ILE A 403 15.01 -15.10 24.06
CA ILE A 403 15.77 -15.44 22.86
C ILE A 403 16.95 -14.48 22.66
N LEU A 404 16.73 -13.19 22.91
CA LEU A 404 17.71 -12.11 22.71
C LEU A 404 18.81 -12.05 23.79
N VAL A 405 18.72 -12.83 24.87
CA VAL A 405 19.79 -12.95 25.90
C VAL A 405 21.08 -13.54 25.32
N THR A 406 20.96 -14.32 24.25
CA THR A 406 22.11 -14.92 23.56
C THR A 406 23.01 -13.84 22.92
N GLU A 407 24.27 -14.18 22.63
CA GLU A 407 25.17 -13.23 21.97
C GLU A 407 24.67 -12.93 20.55
N LYS A 408 24.57 -11.64 20.22
CA LYS A 408 24.22 -11.19 18.88
C LYS A 408 25.29 -11.64 17.88
N VAL A 409 24.89 -12.30 16.80
CA VAL A 409 25.84 -12.74 15.77
C VAL A 409 26.16 -11.62 14.79
N GLU A 410 27.41 -11.58 14.31
CA GLU A 410 27.86 -10.61 13.30
C GLU A 410 27.47 -11.03 11.87
N LYS A 411 27.34 -12.34 11.63
CA LYS A 411 27.00 -12.93 10.34
C LYS A 411 25.65 -13.64 10.43
N PHE A 412 24.94 -13.70 9.30
CA PHE A 412 23.66 -14.39 9.20
C PHE A 412 23.79 -15.86 9.66
N ASP A 413 22.99 -16.24 10.65
CA ASP A 413 22.95 -17.58 11.24
C ASP A 413 21.52 -18.12 11.22
N PHE A 414 21.19 -18.83 10.14
CA PHE A 414 19.87 -19.43 9.96
C PHE A 414 19.58 -20.55 10.96
N GLU A 415 20.57 -21.41 11.25
CA GLU A 415 20.34 -22.57 12.11
C GLU A 415 20.23 -22.15 13.58
N GLY A 416 21.05 -21.18 14.03
CA GLY A 416 20.90 -20.56 15.35
C GLY A 416 19.54 -19.87 15.50
N LEU A 417 19.09 -19.15 14.48
CA LEU A 417 17.76 -18.54 14.46
C LEU A 417 16.65 -19.59 14.55
N ARG A 418 16.72 -20.64 13.73
CA ARG A 418 15.75 -21.74 13.73
C ARG A 418 15.65 -22.39 15.10
N LYS A 419 16.79 -22.72 15.71
CA LYS A 419 16.86 -23.28 17.07
C LYS A 419 16.28 -22.32 18.11
N ALA A 420 16.54 -21.03 18.00
CA ALA A 420 15.98 -20.04 18.90
C ALA A 420 14.45 -19.96 18.78
N LEU A 421 13.91 -20.06 17.55
CA LEU A 421 12.48 -20.04 17.29
C LEU A 421 11.76 -21.33 17.72
N GLU A 422 12.46 -22.40 18.09
CA GLU A 422 11.85 -23.54 18.80
C GLU A 422 11.24 -23.10 20.14
N GLN A 423 11.87 -22.15 20.84
CA GLN A 423 11.32 -21.60 22.09
C GLN A 423 10.01 -20.85 21.84
N LEU A 424 9.96 -20.05 20.77
CA LEU A 424 8.74 -19.37 20.36
C LEU A 424 7.68 -20.39 19.92
N SER A 425 8.08 -21.48 19.26
CA SER A 425 7.16 -22.55 18.88
C SER A 425 6.48 -23.21 20.07
N GLU A 426 7.22 -23.51 21.14
CA GLU A 426 6.64 -24.09 22.35
C GLU A 426 5.72 -23.09 23.07
N PHE A 427 6.06 -21.80 23.07
CA PHE A 427 5.18 -20.74 23.56
C PHE A 427 3.86 -20.68 22.77
N GLU A 428 3.88 -20.61 21.43
CA GLU A 428 2.68 -20.49 20.61
C GLU A 428 1.75 -21.71 20.78
N LYS A 429 2.32 -22.92 20.84
CA LYS A 429 1.55 -24.14 21.12
C LYS A 429 0.88 -24.10 22.50
N GLY A 430 1.58 -23.59 23.51
CA GLY A 430 1.04 -23.38 24.85
C GLY A 430 -0.10 -22.35 24.86
N ALA A 431 0.05 -21.25 24.14
CA ALA A 431 -0.98 -20.23 23.98
C ALA A 431 -2.25 -20.79 23.31
N ASN A 432 -2.10 -21.57 22.24
CA ASN A 432 -3.23 -22.24 21.58
C ASN A 432 -3.91 -23.26 22.50
N LEU A 433 -3.15 -23.98 23.33
CA LEU A 433 -3.71 -24.88 24.33
C LEU A 433 -4.55 -24.11 25.37
N ALA A 434 -4.06 -22.98 25.88
CA ALA A 434 -4.80 -22.14 26.82
C ALA A 434 -6.12 -21.62 26.21
N VAL A 435 -6.13 -21.29 24.92
CA VAL A 435 -7.35 -20.89 24.20
C VAL A 435 -8.36 -22.03 24.14
N VAL A 436 -7.92 -23.25 23.80
CA VAL A 436 -8.80 -24.44 23.78
C VAL A 436 -9.33 -24.74 25.18
N GLU A 437 -8.46 -24.79 26.19
CA GLU A 437 -8.83 -25.10 27.58
C GLU A 437 -9.78 -24.07 28.19
N SER A 438 -9.65 -22.79 27.79
CA SER A 438 -10.55 -21.74 28.25
C SER A 438 -11.99 -21.89 27.75
N GLY A 439 -12.20 -22.64 26.66
CA GLY A 439 -13.50 -22.77 26.00
C GLY A 439 -14.00 -21.47 25.35
N VAL A 440 -13.14 -20.46 25.14
CA VAL A 440 -13.55 -19.14 24.61
C VAL A 440 -14.17 -19.22 23.21
N LEU A 441 -13.79 -20.23 22.41
CA LEU A 441 -14.32 -20.46 21.06
C LEU A 441 -15.54 -21.39 21.03
N LYS A 442 -15.91 -21.99 22.18
CA LYS A 442 -16.99 -22.98 22.26
C LYS A 442 -18.36 -22.34 21.96
N GLY A 443 -19.15 -23.01 21.14
CA GLY A 443 -20.48 -22.59 20.72
C GLY A 443 -20.49 -21.49 19.65
N LEU A 444 -19.36 -21.14 19.06
CA LEU A 444 -19.31 -20.31 17.85
C LEU A 444 -20.03 -21.00 16.68
N ASN A 445 -20.88 -20.27 15.96
CA ASN A 445 -21.58 -20.81 14.80
C ASN A 445 -20.74 -20.65 13.51
N LEU A 446 -20.66 -21.71 12.71
CA LEU A 446 -19.90 -21.72 11.44
C LEU A 446 -20.37 -20.65 10.45
N GLU A 447 -21.68 -20.40 10.34
CA GLU A 447 -22.21 -19.41 9.40
C GLU A 447 -21.93 -17.97 9.84
N ASP A 448 -21.89 -17.72 11.16
CA ASP A 448 -21.47 -16.42 11.67
C ASP A 448 -19.97 -16.17 11.42
N ILE A 449 -19.12 -17.21 11.55
CA ILE A 449 -17.70 -17.14 11.19
C ILE A 449 -17.54 -16.82 9.70
N LYS A 450 -18.23 -17.55 8.82
CA LYS A 450 -18.16 -17.30 7.38
C LYS A 450 -18.56 -15.87 7.02
N ARG A 451 -19.70 -15.41 7.56
CA ARG A 451 -20.22 -14.05 7.36
C ARG A 451 -19.26 -12.98 7.87
N ALA A 452 -18.59 -13.22 8.99
CA ALA A 452 -17.57 -12.31 9.50
C ALA A 452 -16.35 -12.26 8.57
N GLY A 453 -15.88 -13.42 8.11
CA GLY A 453 -14.75 -13.47 7.18
C GLY A 453 -15.05 -12.77 5.85
N GLU A 454 -16.25 -12.93 5.28
CA GLU A 454 -16.67 -12.22 4.05
C GLU A 454 -16.64 -10.68 4.17
N ARG A 455 -16.78 -10.17 5.40
CA ARG A 455 -16.76 -8.74 5.73
C ARG A 455 -15.42 -8.27 6.28
N LEU A 456 -14.45 -9.17 6.43
CA LEU A 456 -13.14 -8.83 6.94
C LEU A 456 -12.42 -7.94 5.93
N MET A 457 -11.91 -6.81 6.40
CA MET A 457 -11.21 -5.86 5.56
C MET A 457 -9.79 -6.35 5.27
N LEU A 458 -9.48 -6.47 3.98
CA LEU A 458 -8.15 -6.76 3.49
C LEU A 458 -7.35 -5.46 3.32
N GLN A 459 -6.04 -5.56 3.41
CA GLN A 459 -5.11 -4.47 3.15
C GLN A 459 -5.34 -3.90 1.74
N ASP A 460 -5.19 -2.58 1.58
CA ASP A 460 -5.38 -1.93 0.28
C ASP A 460 -4.46 -2.55 -0.78
N GLY A 461 -5.00 -2.85 -1.95
CA GLY A 461 -4.30 -3.52 -3.06
C GLY A 461 -4.19 -5.05 -2.97
N CYS A 462 -4.42 -5.68 -1.81
CA CYS A 462 -4.28 -7.13 -1.61
C CYS A 462 -5.19 -7.95 -2.56
N VAL A 463 -6.49 -7.65 -2.59
CA VAL A 463 -7.46 -8.33 -3.47
C VAL A 463 -7.09 -8.15 -4.93
N ASN A 464 -6.75 -6.92 -5.34
CA ASN A 464 -6.42 -6.59 -6.72
C ASN A 464 -5.19 -7.37 -7.22
N PHE A 465 -4.18 -7.52 -6.37
CA PHE A 465 -2.98 -8.30 -6.68
C PHE A 465 -3.33 -9.76 -7.00
N PHE A 466 -4.05 -10.44 -6.13
CA PHE A 466 -4.41 -11.84 -6.33
C PHE A 466 -5.43 -12.05 -7.46
N GLN A 467 -6.33 -11.09 -7.69
CA GLN A 467 -7.24 -11.11 -8.84
C GLN A 467 -6.44 -10.99 -10.15
N THR A 468 -5.46 -10.09 -10.21
CA THR A 468 -4.58 -9.94 -11.37
C THR A 468 -3.82 -11.23 -11.65
N LEU A 469 -3.27 -11.85 -10.61
CA LEU A 469 -2.60 -13.14 -10.73
C LEU A 469 -3.53 -14.25 -11.23
N SER A 470 -4.77 -14.31 -10.71
CA SER A 470 -5.79 -15.28 -11.13
C SER A 470 -6.18 -15.12 -12.60
N VAL A 471 -6.38 -13.88 -13.06
CA VAL A 471 -6.67 -13.58 -14.48
C VAL A 471 -5.49 -13.99 -15.36
N ARG A 472 -4.26 -13.60 -15.00
CA ARG A 472 -3.07 -13.96 -15.77
C ARG A 472 -2.80 -15.47 -15.79
N ARG A 473 -3.19 -16.20 -14.74
CA ARG A 473 -3.14 -17.66 -14.71
C ARG A 473 -4.14 -18.29 -15.68
N LYS A 474 -5.36 -17.77 -15.76
CA LYS A 474 -6.39 -18.26 -16.71
C LYS A 474 -6.03 -17.99 -18.17
N ASP A 475 -5.29 -16.91 -18.43
CA ASP A 475 -4.79 -16.55 -19.75
C ASP A 475 -3.50 -17.32 -20.15
N ASP A 476 -3.05 -18.30 -19.37
CA ASP A 476 -1.75 -19.00 -19.51
C ASP A 476 -0.53 -18.05 -19.55
N LYS A 477 -0.68 -16.81 -19.10
CA LYS A 477 0.39 -15.80 -19.02
C LYS A 477 1.26 -15.99 -17.79
N VAL A 478 0.73 -16.60 -16.73
CA VAL A 478 1.42 -16.82 -15.45
C VAL A 478 1.16 -18.23 -14.94
N ASN A 479 2.22 -19.03 -14.83
CA ASN A 479 2.20 -20.30 -14.11
C ASN A 479 2.52 -20.04 -12.63
N ALA A 480 1.48 -19.90 -11.80
CA ALA A 480 1.63 -19.63 -10.37
C ALA A 480 0.68 -20.45 -9.50
N ASP A 481 1.17 -20.84 -8.33
CA ASP A 481 0.40 -21.43 -7.24
C ASP A 481 0.47 -20.50 -6.02
N VAL A 482 -0.68 -20.27 -5.37
CA VAL A 482 -0.77 -19.40 -4.19
C VAL A 482 -1.19 -20.18 -2.96
N HIS A 483 -0.40 -20.03 -1.90
CA HIS A 483 -0.57 -20.72 -0.63
C HIS A 483 -0.66 -19.71 0.51
N VAL A 484 -1.64 -19.87 1.39
CA VAL A 484 -1.75 -19.09 2.63
C VAL A 484 -1.27 -19.98 3.77
N LEU A 485 -0.21 -19.57 4.48
CA LEU A 485 0.29 -20.25 5.68
C LEU A 485 0.03 -19.38 6.90
N SER A 486 -0.90 -19.76 7.77
CA SER A 486 -1.36 -18.90 8.88
C SER A 486 -1.53 -19.67 10.18
N TYR A 487 -1.30 -18.99 11.30
CA TYR A 487 -1.59 -19.47 12.66
C TYR A 487 -3.08 -19.40 13.02
N CYS A 488 -3.91 -18.79 12.18
CA CYS A 488 -5.32 -18.60 12.45
C CYS A 488 -5.96 -19.91 12.93
N TRP A 489 -6.74 -19.81 14.02
CA TRP A 489 -7.45 -20.96 14.60
C TRP A 489 -8.53 -21.54 13.68
N CYS A 490 -8.95 -20.80 12.65
CA CYS A 490 -10.08 -21.15 11.81
C CYS A 490 -9.82 -20.92 10.31
N GLY A 491 -9.47 -21.99 9.59
CA GLY A 491 -9.31 -21.97 8.14
C GLY A 491 -10.56 -21.52 7.37
N ASP A 492 -11.76 -21.77 7.90
CA ASP A 492 -13.01 -21.34 7.25
C ASP A 492 -13.19 -19.82 7.24
N LEU A 493 -12.68 -19.11 8.27
CA LEU A 493 -12.65 -17.66 8.28
C LEU A 493 -11.77 -17.13 7.13
N ILE A 494 -10.57 -17.69 6.97
CA ILE A 494 -9.65 -17.30 5.88
C ILE A 494 -10.30 -17.55 4.52
N ARG A 495 -10.86 -18.74 4.32
CA ARG A 495 -11.52 -19.11 3.05
C ARG A 495 -12.68 -18.19 2.72
N SER A 496 -13.51 -17.82 3.70
CA SER A 496 -14.64 -16.93 3.47
C SER A 496 -14.20 -15.48 3.20
N THR A 497 -13.12 -15.01 3.83
CA THR A 497 -12.49 -13.71 3.50
C THR A 497 -12.03 -13.63 2.05
N PHE A 498 -11.37 -14.65 1.52
CA PHE A 498 -10.98 -14.64 0.11
C PHE A 498 -12.14 -14.94 -0.85
N SER A 499 -13.21 -15.56 -0.38
CA SER A 499 -14.40 -15.84 -1.20
C SER A 499 -15.13 -14.57 -1.63
N SER A 500 -15.23 -13.56 -0.74
CA SER A 500 -15.87 -12.27 -1.09
C SER A 500 -15.13 -11.51 -2.19
N GLY A 501 -13.81 -11.71 -2.32
CA GLY A 501 -12.99 -11.18 -3.40
C GLY A 501 -12.95 -12.03 -4.68
N GLY A 502 -13.67 -13.16 -4.74
CA GLY A 502 -13.62 -14.10 -5.87
C GLY A 502 -12.32 -14.90 -5.96
N LEU A 503 -11.62 -15.08 -4.83
CA LEU A 503 -10.28 -15.68 -4.75
C LEU A 503 -10.24 -17.07 -4.13
N ARG A 504 -11.40 -17.67 -3.84
CA ARG A 504 -11.51 -18.98 -3.16
C ARG A 504 -10.71 -20.08 -3.85
N ASP A 505 -10.83 -20.18 -5.17
CA ASP A 505 -10.17 -21.23 -5.96
C ASP A 505 -8.71 -20.87 -6.31
N VAL A 506 -8.28 -19.66 -5.97
CA VAL A 506 -6.92 -19.17 -6.19
C VAL A 506 -6.03 -19.51 -5.00
N MET A 507 -6.57 -19.43 -3.78
CA MET A 507 -5.82 -19.58 -2.52
C MET A 507 -5.90 -21.00 -1.95
N LYS A 508 -4.76 -21.67 -1.79
CA LYS A 508 -4.66 -22.92 -1.01
C LYS A 508 -4.36 -22.56 0.44
N VAL A 509 -5.36 -22.70 1.32
CA VAL A 509 -5.26 -22.31 2.74
C VAL A 509 -4.72 -23.45 3.61
N HIS A 510 -3.64 -23.18 4.35
CA HIS A 510 -3.03 -24.06 5.34
C HIS A 510 -3.03 -23.34 6.70
N ALA A 511 -3.99 -23.71 7.54
CA ALA A 511 -4.22 -23.13 8.87
C ALA A 511 -4.84 -24.19 9.79
N ASN A 512 -5.04 -23.85 11.05
CA ASN A 512 -5.78 -24.71 11.98
C ASN A 512 -7.27 -24.74 11.59
N GLU A 513 -7.98 -25.79 12.01
CA GLU A 513 -9.42 -25.92 11.74
C GLU A 513 -10.17 -26.11 13.05
N LEU A 514 -11.21 -25.32 13.29
CA LEU A 514 -12.11 -25.58 14.41
C LEU A 514 -12.89 -26.88 14.20
N ILE A 515 -13.18 -27.58 15.29
CA ILE A 515 -14.00 -28.79 15.28
C ILE A 515 -15.45 -28.40 15.58
N TYR A 516 -16.39 -28.96 14.82
CA TYR A 516 -17.81 -28.63 14.92
C TYR A 516 -18.65 -29.86 15.25
N GLU A 517 -19.64 -29.67 16.12
CA GLU A 517 -20.80 -30.53 16.27
C GLU A 517 -21.98 -29.85 15.57
N GLU A 518 -22.48 -30.47 14.50
CA GLU A 518 -23.39 -29.87 13.54
C GLU A 518 -22.85 -28.56 12.95
N SER A 519 -23.23 -27.41 13.52
CA SER A 519 -22.81 -26.08 13.10
C SER A 519 -22.12 -25.27 14.20
N LEU A 520 -22.00 -25.85 15.40
CA LEU A 520 -21.45 -25.19 16.58
C LEU A 520 -20.06 -25.71 16.89
N CYS A 521 -19.12 -24.80 17.10
CA CYS A 521 -17.75 -25.12 17.48
C CYS A 521 -17.72 -25.81 18.85
N THR A 522 -16.99 -26.91 18.97
CA THR A 522 -16.82 -27.63 20.25
C THR A 522 -15.90 -26.89 21.22
N GLY A 523 -15.11 -25.93 20.70
CA GLY A 523 -14.00 -25.27 21.39
C GLY A 523 -12.64 -25.91 21.10
N GLU A 524 -12.62 -27.08 20.47
CA GLU A 524 -11.40 -27.76 20.05
C GLU A 524 -10.99 -27.35 18.63
N MET A 525 -9.72 -27.60 18.29
CA MET A 525 -9.19 -27.35 16.95
C MET A 525 -8.23 -28.45 16.50
N VAL A 526 -8.28 -28.78 15.21
CA VAL A 526 -7.26 -29.56 14.51
C VAL A 526 -6.07 -28.64 14.26
N ARG A 527 -4.97 -28.96 14.94
CA ARG A 527 -3.72 -28.20 14.95
C ARG A 527 -2.83 -28.61 13.79
N LYS A 528 -2.86 -27.83 12.70
CA LYS A 528 -2.08 -28.09 11.49
C LYS A 528 -0.86 -27.19 11.37
N VAL A 529 -1.02 -25.91 11.71
CA VAL A 529 0.03 -24.88 11.61
C VAL A 529 -0.14 -23.94 12.80
N GLU A 530 0.66 -24.15 13.86
CA GLU A 530 0.52 -23.40 15.11
C GLU A 530 1.73 -22.53 15.43
N SER A 531 2.85 -22.78 14.76
CA SER A 531 4.12 -22.24 15.19
C SER A 531 5.10 -21.96 14.04
N PRO A 532 6.20 -21.21 14.27
CA PRO A 532 7.14 -20.87 13.21
C PRO A 532 7.77 -22.11 12.58
N ILE A 533 8.06 -23.13 13.39
CA ILE A 533 8.57 -24.42 12.91
C ILE A 533 7.52 -25.17 12.07
N ASP A 534 6.24 -25.15 12.47
CA ASP A 534 5.19 -25.82 11.68
C ASP A 534 4.97 -25.12 10.33
N LYS A 535 5.04 -23.79 10.29
CA LYS A 535 5.01 -23.02 9.04
C LYS A 535 6.15 -23.43 8.12
N LEU A 536 7.37 -23.57 8.65
CA LEU A 536 8.54 -24.00 7.89
C LEU A 536 8.38 -25.41 7.33
N GLN A 537 7.86 -26.33 8.15
CA GLN A 537 7.58 -27.71 7.73
C GLN A 537 6.51 -27.75 6.64
N ALA A 538 5.42 -26.98 6.79
CA ALA A 538 4.38 -26.88 5.78
C ALA A 538 4.91 -26.29 4.47
N PHE A 539 5.70 -25.21 4.54
CA PHE A 539 6.37 -24.60 3.39
C PHE A 539 7.25 -25.62 2.65
N SER A 540 8.13 -26.32 3.38
CA SER A 540 9.00 -27.37 2.84
C SER A 540 8.22 -28.51 2.18
N ALA A 541 7.17 -29.00 2.85
CA ALA A 541 6.35 -30.11 2.36
C ALA A 541 5.61 -29.74 1.06
N ILE A 542 5.10 -28.51 0.97
CA ILE A 542 4.45 -28.00 -0.25
C ILE A 542 5.44 -27.97 -1.41
N LEU A 543 6.67 -27.49 -1.19
CA LEU A 543 7.70 -27.44 -2.23
C LEU A 543 8.10 -28.85 -2.71
N GLN A 544 8.22 -29.81 -1.79
CA GLN A 544 8.53 -31.21 -2.10
C GLN A 544 7.41 -31.89 -2.91
N GLN A 545 6.15 -31.74 -2.51
CA GLN A 545 5.01 -32.31 -3.24
C GLN A 545 4.93 -31.82 -4.69
N GLN A 546 5.30 -30.55 -4.93
CA GLN A 546 5.37 -30.02 -6.28
C GLN A 546 6.59 -30.54 -7.03
N GLN A 547 7.70 -30.92 -6.38
CA GLN A 547 8.81 -31.55 -7.10
C GLN A 547 8.40 -32.95 -7.59
N GLU A 548 7.69 -33.72 -6.77
CA GLU A 548 7.22 -35.06 -7.15
C GLU A 548 6.20 -35.04 -8.29
N LYS A 549 5.28 -34.07 -8.31
CA LYS A 549 4.28 -33.92 -9.38
C LYS A 549 4.88 -33.63 -10.76
N PHE A 550 5.99 -32.90 -10.83
CA PHE A 550 6.62 -32.49 -12.09
C PHE A 550 7.89 -33.30 -12.44
N GLY A 551 8.51 -33.98 -11.46
CA GLY A 551 9.76 -34.75 -11.62
C GLY A 551 9.59 -36.24 -11.89
N GLY A 552 8.36 -36.74 -12.09
CA GLY A 552 8.04 -38.17 -12.12
C GLY A 552 8.18 -38.91 -13.47
N GLY A 553 8.63 -38.30 -14.56
CA GLY A 553 8.66 -38.99 -15.85
C GLY A 553 9.50 -38.33 -16.94
N GLY A 554 10.81 -38.60 -16.94
CA GLY A 554 11.67 -38.19 -18.06
C GLY A 554 13.12 -38.57 -17.86
N SER A 555 13.56 -39.61 -18.56
CA SER A 555 14.98 -39.91 -18.75
C SER A 555 15.61 -38.81 -19.62
N GLY A 556 16.47 -37.97 -19.05
CA GLY A 556 17.47 -37.19 -19.78
C GLY A 556 17.05 -35.80 -20.27
N ASN A 557 17.77 -34.79 -19.80
CA ASN A 557 18.06 -33.50 -20.45
C ASN A 557 16.94 -32.50 -20.82
N ASP A 558 15.68 -32.71 -20.46
CA ASP A 558 14.64 -31.68 -20.65
C ASP A 558 14.44 -30.84 -19.36
N GLU A 559 14.63 -29.53 -19.52
CA GLU A 559 14.54 -28.41 -18.57
C GLU A 559 13.83 -28.71 -17.22
N GLU A 560 14.59 -28.80 -16.12
CA GLU A 560 14.03 -28.64 -14.77
C GLU A 560 13.25 -27.32 -14.72
N GLU A 561 11.93 -27.40 -14.54
CA GLU A 561 11.07 -26.22 -14.40
C GLU A 561 11.56 -25.39 -13.21
N LYS A 562 12.25 -24.28 -13.50
CA LYS A 562 12.88 -23.45 -12.47
C LYS A 562 11.80 -22.80 -11.62
N LYS A 563 11.69 -23.25 -10.38
CA LYS A 563 10.77 -22.69 -9.39
C LYS A 563 11.31 -21.37 -8.87
N LEU A 564 10.42 -20.41 -8.67
CA LEU A 564 10.71 -19.18 -7.96
C LEU A 564 9.78 -19.10 -6.76
N THR A 565 10.36 -19.02 -5.57
CA THR A 565 9.59 -18.94 -4.32
C THR A 565 9.54 -17.52 -3.79
N VAL A 566 8.33 -17.03 -3.50
CA VAL A 566 8.12 -15.73 -2.87
C VAL A 566 7.31 -15.94 -1.61
N TYR A 567 7.78 -15.42 -0.47
CA TYR A 567 7.03 -15.43 0.78
C TYR A 567 6.75 -14.01 1.24
N ILE A 568 5.51 -13.70 1.60
CA ILE A 568 5.07 -12.41 2.12
C ILE A 568 4.55 -12.58 3.55
N GLY A 569 5.08 -11.85 4.52
CA GLY A 569 4.66 -11.93 5.93
C GLY A 569 4.99 -10.67 6.72
N ASP A 570 4.53 -10.59 7.96
CA ASP A 570 4.67 -9.38 8.79
C ASP A 570 5.39 -9.63 10.13
N SER A 571 5.59 -10.89 10.54
CA SER A 571 5.88 -11.26 11.92
C SER A 571 7.09 -12.17 12.12
N VAL A 572 7.54 -12.29 13.38
CA VAL A 572 8.59 -13.26 13.79
C VAL A 572 8.22 -14.68 13.38
N GLY A 573 6.93 -15.03 13.40
CA GLY A 573 6.44 -16.34 13.01
C GLY A 573 6.70 -16.70 11.55
N ASP A 574 6.89 -15.71 10.70
CA ASP A 574 7.14 -15.88 9.28
C ASP A 574 8.63 -15.92 8.93
N LEU A 575 9.50 -15.58 9.90
CA LEU A 575 10.90 -15.26 9.63
C LEU A 575 11.66 -16.41 8.96
N LEU A 576 11.40 -17.66 9.34
CA LEU A 576 12.05 -18.82 8.74
C LEU A 576 11.63 -19.02 7.28
N CYS A 577 10.32 -18.99 6.99
CA CYS A 577 9.81 -19.12 5.63
C CYS A 577 10.22 -17.93 4.74
N LEU A 578 10.22 -16.71 5.30
CA LEU A 578 10.72 -15.51 4.64
C LEU A 578 12.19 -15.67 4.20
N LEU A 579 13.03 -16.24 5.06
CA LEU A 579 14.45 -16.46 4.77
C LEU A 579 14.68 -17.64 3.83
N GLU A 580 13.85 -18.67 3.89
CA GLU A 580 14.01 -19.87 3.05
C GLU A 580 13.55 -19.64 1.61
N ALA A 581 12.55 -18.77 1.40
CA ALA A 581 12.10 -18.35 0.07
C ALA A 581 13.19 -17.57 -0.69
N ASP A 582 13.19 -17.69 -2.03
CA ASP A 582 14.11 -16.95 -2.91
C ASP A 582 13.95 -15.45 -2.76
N VAL A 583 12.72 -15.00 -2.50
CA VAL A 583 12.39 -13.62 -2.15
C VAL A 583 11.47 -13.60 -0.93
N GLY A 584 12.02 -13.23 0.21
CA GLY A 584 11.26 -12.90 1.41
C GLY A 584 10.88 -11.43 1.47
N ILE A 585 9.58 -11.13 1.49
CA ILE A 585 9.04 -9.77 1.57
C ILE A 585 8.32 -9.57 2.90
N VAL A 586 8.80 -8.61 3.67
CA VAL A 586 8.21 -8.17 4.92
C VAL A 586 7.25 -7.02 4.67
N LEU A 587 6.00 -7.18 5.05
CA LEU A 587 5.00 -6.12 5.04
C LEU A 587 4.84 -5.57 6.46
N GLY A 588 4.85 -4.24 6.60
CA GLY A 588 4.70 -3.57 7.91
C GLY A 588 6.01 -3.31 8.67
N SER A 589 5.87 -2.94 9.95
CA SER A 589 6.93 -2.34 10.77
C SER A 589 7.19 -3.07 12.08
N SER A 590 6.90 -4.38 12.14
CA SER A 590 7.06 -5.20 13.35
C SER A 590 8.44 -5.03 13.99
N LEU A 591 8.47 -4.47 15.20
CA LEU A 591 9.71 -4.21 15.94
C LEU A 591 10.36 -5.52 16.40
N SER A 592 9.57 -6.46 16.92
CA SER A 592 10.08 -7.76 17.39
C SER A 592 10.69 -8.56 16.23
N LEU A 593 10.08 -8.56 15.04
CA LEU A 593 10.65 -9.17 13.83
C LEU A 593 12.04 -8.59 13.52
N ARG A 594 12.15 -7.25 13.50
CA ARG A 594 13.41 -6.58 13.15
C ARG A 594 14.47 -6.78 14.22
N ARG A 595 14.10 -6.67 15.51
CA ARG A 595 15.01 -6.90 16.64
C ARG A 595 15.58 -8.32 16.59
N LEU A 596 14.73 -9.32 16.49
CA LEU A 596 15.12 -10.72 16.46
C LEU A 596 15.87 -11.07 15.17
N GLY A 597 15.39 -10.66 14.00
CA GLY A 597 16.10 -10.87 12.74
C GLY A 597 17.51 -10.26 12.76
N ASN A 598 17.65 -9.01 13.18
CA ASN A 598 18.96 -8.36 13.28
C ASN A 598 19.88 -9.05 14.30
N HIS A 599 19.32 -9.65 15.36
CA HIS A 599 20.07 -10.42 16.34
C HIS A 599 20.77 -11.64 15.72
N PHE A 600 20.11 -12.24 14.73
CA PHE A 600 20.60 -13.39 13.96
C PHE A 600 21.25 -13.01 12.63
N GLY A 601 21.67 -11.76 12.47
CA GLY A 601 22.38 -11.27 11.29
C GLY A 601 21.53 -11.08 10.03
N VAL A 602 20.19 -11.08 10.15
CA VAL A 602 19.29 -10.75 9.04
C VAL A 602 19.34 -9.25 8.77
N ARG A 603 19.38 -8.88 7.49
CA ARG A 603 19.32 -7.49 7.01
C ARG A 603 17.95 -7.21 6.41
N PHE A 604 17.32 -6.12 6.84
CA PHE A 604 16.07 -5.63 6.26
C PHE A 604 16.37 -4.47 5.31
N VAL A 605 16.07 -4.64 4.04
CA VAL A 605 16.35 -3.67 2.97
C VAL A 605 15.03 -3.21 2.37
N PRO A 606 14.77 -1.90 2.17
CA PRO A 606 13.57 -1.47 1.45
C PRO A 606 13.52 -2.10 0.05
N LEU A 607 12.34 -2.55 -0.39
CA LEU A 607 12.20 -3.40 -1.57
C LEU A 607 12.77 -2.72 -2.82
N PHE A 608 12.40 -1.47 -3.10
CA PHE A 608 12.88 -0.76 -4.31
C PHE A 608 14.42 -0.62 -4.38
N PRO A 609 15.12 -0.08 -3.36
CA PRO A 609 16.59 -0.11 -3.32
C PRO A 609 17.17 -1.52 -3.50
N GLY A 610 16.56 -2.52 -2.86
CA GLY A 610 16.97 -3.92 -3.00
C GLY A 610 16.87 -4.45 -4.43
N VAL A 611 15.82 -4.08 -5.15
CA VAL A 611 15.63 -4.39 -6.58
C VAL A 611 16.69 -3.69 -7.44
N VAL A 612 17.00 -2.43 -7.15
CA VAL A 612 18.04 -1.68 -7.87
C VAL A 612 19.41 -2.33 -7.70
N GLU A 613 19.76 -2.76 -6.49
CA GLU A 613 21.00 -3.52 -6.24
C GLU A 613 21.02 -4.84 -7.03
N LYS A 614 19.89 -5.55 -7.09
CA LYS A 614 19.79 -6.79 -7.89
C LYS A 614 19.89 -6.53 -9.39
N GLN A 615 19.40 -5.39 -9.87
CA GLN A 615 19.58 -4.96 -11.26
C GLN A 615 21.06 -4.67 -11.57
N LYS A 616 21.81 -4.08 -10.63
CA LYS A 616 23.27 -3.86 -10.77
C LYS A 616 24.00 -5.20 -10.91
N GLU A 617 23.75 -6.12 -9.97
CA GLU A 617 24.36 -7.47 -9.97
C GLU A 617 24.04 -8.27 -11.26
N TYR A 618 22.84 -8.11 -11.81
CA TYR A 618 22.41 -8.86 -13.00
C TYR A 618 23.27 -8.55 -14.23
N VAL A 619 23.73 -7.31 -14.38
CA VAL A 619 24.59 -6.89 -15.49
C VAL A 619 26.06 -7.25 -15.26
N GLU A 620 26.49 -7.36 -14.01
CA GLU A 620 27.84 -7.84 -13.67
C GLU A 620 28.01 -9.35 -13.89
N ARG A 621 26.92 -10.12 -13.94
CA ARG A 621 26.95 -11.56 -14.24
C ARG A 621 26.97 -11.82 -15.75
N ASP A 622 27.65 -12.89 -16.16
CA ASP A 622 27.62 -13.38 -17.54
C ASP A 622 26.17 -13.69 -17.96
N PRO A 623 25.66 -13.12 -19.08
CA PRO A 623 24.31 -13.38 -19.59
C PRO A 623 24.00 -14.86 -19.84
N SER A 624 25.02 -15.72 -19.92
CA SER A 624 24.90 -17.18 -20.07
C SER A 624 24.75 -17.93 -18.74
N SER A 625 24.93 -17.27 -17.59
CA SER A 625 24.73 -17.86 -16.27
C SER A 625 23.24 -18.01 -15.98
N SER A 626 22.77 -19.25 -15.91
CA SER A 626 21.37 -19.63 -15.71
C SER A 626 20.89 -19.54 -14.23
N SER A 627 21.75 -19.07 -13.33
CA SER A 627 21.49 -18.90 -11.89
C SER A 627 20.59 -17.70 -11.63
N THR A 628 19.52 -17.88 -10.85
CA THR A 628 18.68 -16.79 -10.36
C THR A 628 19.50 -15.72 -9.60
N THR A 629 19.16 -14.44 -9.79
CA THR A 629 19.74 -13.31 -9.01
C THR A 629 19.29 -13.37 -7.55
N TRP A 630 18.10 -13.90 -7.32
CA TRP A 630 17.44 -14.07 -6.03
C TRP A 630 17.69 -15.48 -5.52
N LYS A 631 18.04 -15.61 -4.24
CA LYS A 631 18.36 -16.88 -3.59
C LYS A 631 17.88 -16.84 -2.15
N GLY A 632 17.25 -17.93 -1.73
CA GLY A 632 16.93 -18.17 -0.33
C GLY A 632 18.20 -18.25 0.51
N LEU A 633 18.02 -18.09 1.82
CA LEU A 633 19.07 -18.15 2.84
C LEU A 633 20.20 -17.13 2.61
N SER A 634 19.90 -16.01 1.95
CA SER A 634 20.86 -14.91 1.75
C SER A 634 21.06 -14.03 2.99
N GLY A 635 20.20 -14.17 4.00
CA GLY A 635 20.14 -13.28 5.16
C GLY A 635 19.57 -11.89 4.85
N ILE A 636 19.01 -11.67 3.65
CA ILE A 636 18.39 -10.40 3.24
C ILE A 636 16.89 -10.60 3.12
N LEU A 637 16.13 -9.74 3.79
CA LEU A 637 14.67 -9.63 3.64
C LEU A 637 14.31 -8.25 3.12
N TYR A 638 13.31 -8.19 2.23
CA TYR A 638 12.90 -6.96 1.57
C TYR A 638 11.67 -6.37 2.25
N THR A 639 11.67 -5.10 2.61
CA THR A 639 10.51 -4.47 3.26
C THR A 639 9.70 -3.69 2.26
N ALA A 640 8.43 -4.03 2.11
CA ALA A 640 7.49 -3.33 1.25
C ALA A 640 6.59 -2.38 2.05
N SER A 641 6.26 -1.25 1.44
CA SER A 641 5.34 -0.23 1.96
C SER A 641 3.87 -0.63 1.86
N GLY A 642 3.53 -1.59 1.00
CA GLY A 642 2.19 -2.14 0.84
C GLY A 642 2.04 -3.04 -0.39
N TRP A 643 0.84 -3.55 -0.63
CA TRP A 643 0.57 -4.48 -1.73
C TRP A 643 0.73 -3.87 -3.13
N ALA A 644 0.57 -2.55 -3.27
CA ALA A 644 0.83 -1.88 -4.55
C ALA A 644 2.31 -2.01 -4.97
N GLU A 645 3.24 -1.88 -4.01
CA GLU A 645 4.67 -2.04 -4.26
C GLU A 645 5.04 -3.48 -4.59
N ILE A 646 4.46 -4.45 -3.86
CA ILE A 646 4.60 -5.88 -4.12
C ILE A 646 4.06 -6.23 -5.51
N HIS A 647 2.91 -5.68 -5.89
CA HIS A 647 2.31 -5.88 -7.21
C HIS A 647 3.25 -5.34 -8.29
N ALA A 648 3.67 -4.08 -8.17
CA ALA A 648 4.55 -3.43 -9.13
C ALA A 648 5.86 -4.21 -9.32
N PHE A 649 6.45 -4.70 -8.23
CA PHE A 649 7.63 -5.55 -8.28
C PHE A 649 7.39 -6.90 -8.97
N LEU A 650 6.35 -7.63 -8.55
CA LEU A 650 6.15 -9.02 -8.97
C LEU A 650 5.53 -9.14 -10.36
N LEU A 651 4.51 -8.33 -10.64
CA LEU A 651 3.66 -8.47 -11.83
C LEU A 651 3.76 -7.26 -12.78
N GLY A 652 4.38 -6.16 -12.34
CA GLY A 652 4.41 -4.90 -13.11
C GLY A 652 3.08 -4.16 -13.05
N SER A 653 2.99 -3.08 -13.83
CA SER A 653 1.81 -2.21 -14.00
C SER A 653 0.65 -2.87 -14.74
#